data_AF-A0A4S4L9P2-F1
#
_entry.id   AF-A0A4S4L9P2-F1
#
_cell.length_a   1.000
_cell.length_b   1.000
_cell.length_c   1.000
_cell.angle_alpha   90.00
_cell.angle_beta   90.00
_cell.angle_gamma   90.00
#
_symmetry.space_group_name_H-M   'P 1'
#
loop_
_entity.id
_entity.type
_entity.pdbx_description
1 polymer ?
#
loop_
_entity_poly.entity_id
_entity_poly.type
_entity_poly.pdbx_seq_one_letter_code
_entity_poly.pdbx_strand_id
1 'polypeptide(L)'
;MSQVLPPEPPSLYGYTPTTSVCFTFIGLFAVSASAPPRSVLQVFCLDIDCCRRRHTVIHGCEAVAYKLWWFLGLATLACVMEVFGWVGRLLSSFAPADLTAYTIQIVATVIAPTPLLASNFIILGMIIRHLGEQYSRLSSKWYSIVFTSADGIALIIQAFGGAKASHAVSTGQDPEPGGHIMLVGIVIQMIAITFYVILATEFFMRLHFSKPVRPMNYLAVYSPKKSIHRKMQFMIAGLSFSTLCIFIRTIYRTIELANGFTGRIIETQIYFNVLDGAMVVLASYTLNFLHPGYLLADVIEEERNAKKNSKNSKGVGKDSLPLSRSQLLATCVPILIYAHFTIRVNMADSSATTARVPAPFSLDSSLYSPTPEEAAFLKSQTKIEDDEELKQHVLAVQKEAWDVVNYRCIQAFGFMTLKISHLSAYRDLLALGKERSGAIFIDFACCFGNDARKAIADGYPMENVIASDIEKPFWELGHRLFKSTPETFPVPFVQGNVFDPKHIAPAAPHYSPPTTPRPTLSVLTSLTPLQGHVSVIHTSAFFHLFDKDGQIAAARALASLLSPLPGSMIFGTHSSTRVSGNKVLTVRKSQIYCFSPADWCALWDGVIFEKGSVTVDAVLEEKNDAWRGRGFAWDSGEDAQTKRYSMIWSVKRK
;
A
#
# COMPACT_ATOMS: atom_id res chain seq x y z
N MET A 1 2.64 66.12 49.80
CA MET A 1 1.89 66.03 48.53
C MET A 1 2.32 64.73 47.85
N SER A 2 1.72 63.62 48.27
CA SER A 2 1.94 62.32 47.66
C SER A 2 1.41 62.39 46.23
N GLN A 3 2.31 62.34 45.25
CA GLN A 3 1.93 62.18 43.84
C GLN A 3 1.18 60.86 43.75
N VAL A 4 -0.16 60.96 43.68
CA VAL A 4 -1.01 59.86 43.26
C VAL A 4 -0.62 59.62 41.81
N LEU A 5 0.25 58.63 41.59
CA LEU A 5 0.50 58.10 40.26
C LEU A 5 -0.87 57.78 39.64
N PRO A 6 -1.14 58.18 38.39
CA PRO A 6 -2.38 57.81 37.73
C PRO A 6 -2.56 56.29 37.84
N PRO A 7 -3.79 55.80 38.06
CA PRO A 7 -4.04 54.37 38.12
C PRO A 7 -3.44 53.74 36.85
N GLU A 8 -2.59 52.72 37.03
CA GLU A 8 -2.02 52.02 35.88
C GLU A 8 -3.18 51.55 34.99
N PRO A 9 -3.08 51.75 33.66
CA PRO A 9 -4.14 51.33 32.76
C PRO A 9 -4.40 49.83 32.94
N PRO A 10 -5.68 49.41 32.98
CA PRO A 10 -6.03 48.02 33.26
C PRO A 10 -5.36 47.10 32.23
N SER A 11 -4.73 46.03 32.73
CA SER A 11 -4.11 45.02 31.87
C SER A 11 -5.15 44.43 30.92
N LEU A 12 -4.77 44.29 29.65
CA LEU A 12 -5.61 43.64 28.63
C LEU A 12 -5.85 42.14 28.93
N TYR A 13 -5.11 41.56 29.87
CA TYR A 13 -5.25 40.16 30.30
C TYR A 13 -6.08 40.00 31.58
N GLY A 14 -6.41 41.07 32.31
CA GLY A 14 -6.95 40.99 33.68
C GLY A 14 -5.91 40.64 34.76
N TYR A 15 -4.66 40.38 34.37
CA TYR A 15 -3.50 40.15 35.25
C TYR A 15 -2.20 40.61 34.56
N THR A 16 -1.08 40.66 35.28
CA THR A 16 0.24 40.93 34.70
C THR A 16 0.96 39.62 34.38
N PRO A 17 1.35 39.35 33.12
CA PRO A 17 2.05 38.12 32.75
C PRO A 17 3.38 37.97 33.52
N THR A 18 3.64 36.77 34.06
CA THR A 18 4.89 36.51 34.80
C THR A 18 6.10 36.42 33.85
N THR A 19 7.10 37.28 34.05
CA THR A 19 8.34 37.34 33.25
C THR A 19 9.11 36.02 33.22
N SER A 20 9.30 35.35 34.36
CA SER A 20 10.04 34.09 34.47
C SER A 20 9.41 32.96 33.64
N VAL A 21 8.08 32.90 33.61
CA VAL A 21 7.33 31.94 32.80
C VAL A 21 7.53 32.24 31.32
N CYS A 22 7.47 33.50 30.91
CA CYS A 22 7.69 33.89 29.52
C CYS A 22 9.10 33.51 29.03
N PHE A 23 10.14 33.81 29.83
CA PHE A 23 11.52 33.39 29.51
C PHE A 23 11.65 31.87 29.41
N THR A 24 10.94 31.12 30.26
CA THR A 24 10.96 29.66 30.23
C THR A 24 10.40 29.12 28.91
N PHE A 25 9.23 29.59 28.48
CA PHE A 25 8.63 29.16 27.20
C PHE A 25 9.44 29.62 25.98
N ILE A 26 9.94 30.87 25.98
CA ILE A 26 10.85 31.36 24.93
C ILE A 26 12.07 30.43 24.82
N GLY A 27 12.69 30.08 25.94
CA GLY A 27 13.84 29.16 25.98
C GLY A 27 13.48 27.77 25.45
N LEU A 28 12.36 27.19 25.90
CA LEU A 28 11.91 25.87 25.47
C LEU A 28 11.64 25.80 23.96
N PHE A 29 10.96 26.81 23.40
CA PHE A 29 10.67 26.87 21.96
C PHE A 29 11.89 27.24 21.12
N ALA A 30 12.78 28.11 21.62
CA ALA A 30 14.03 28.42 20.94
C ALA A 30 14.94 27.20 20.83
N VAL A 31 15.03 26.38 21.89
CA VAL A 31 15.76 25.11 21.87
C VAL A 31 15.14 24.17 20.83
N SER A 32 13.82 24.03 20.81
CA SER A 32 13.12 23.20 19.81
C SER A 32 13.32 23.73 18.37
N ALA A 33 13.32 25.05 18.16
CA ALA A 33 13.52 25.68 16.85
C ALA A 33 14.97 25.56 16.33
N SER A 34 15.94 25.40 17.23
CA SER A 34 17.38 25.34 16.89
C SER A 34 17.84 24.03 16.24
N ALA A 35 16.95 23.05 16.02
CA ALA A 35 17.20 21.93 15.11
C ALA A 35 17.27 22.45 13.65
N PRO A 36 18.40 22.33 12.92
CA PRO A 36 18.71 23.29 11.87
C PRO A 36 18.01 22.99 10.54
N PRO A 37 17.32 23.97 9.92
CA PRO A 37 17.13 24.04 8.48
C PRO A 37 18.35 24.70 7.81
N ARG A 38 18.82 24.16 6.68
CA ARG A 38 20.05 24.56 5.97
C ARG A 38 20.09 26.02 5.44
N SER A 39 19.04 26.81 5.58
CA SER A 39 18.94 28.11 4.89
C SER A 39 19.54 29.32 5.63
N VAL A 40 20.11 29.16 6.83
CA VAL A 40 20.72 30.29 7.58
C VAL A 40 22.22 30.12 7.82
N LEU A 41 22.78 28.94 7.53
CA LEU A 41 24.19 28.61 7.82
C LEU A 41 25.16 28.83 6.64
N GLN A 42 24.72 29.49 5.57
CA GLN A 42 25.58 29.79 4.42
C GLN A 42 26.18 31.21 4.43
N VAL A 43 26.00 31.98 5.52
CA VAL A 43 26.51 33.37 5.61
C VAL A 43 27.53 33.60 6.74
N PHE A 44 27.67 32.70 7.72
CA PHE A 44 28.63 32.91 8.82
C PHE A 44 29.38 31.62 9.15
N CYS A 45 30.48 31.38 8.43
CA CYS A 45 31.57 30.51 8.88
C CYS A 45 32.87 31.32 8.84
N LEU A 46 33.06 32.15 9.87
CA LEU A 46 34.38 32.49 10.38
C LEU A 46 34.28 32.45 11.91
N ASP A 47 35.09 31.58 12.50
CA ASP A 47 35.56 31.50 13.89
C ASP A 47 34.55 31.64 15.04
N ILE A 48 34.42 30.57 15.85
CA ILE A 48 34.88 30.56 17.25
C ILE A 48 34.53 29.23 17.93
N ASP A 49 35.50 28.83 18.73
CA ASP A 49 35.77 27.60 19.44
C ASP A 49 34.81 27.18 20.58
N CYS A 50 34.85 25.86 20.79
CA CYS A 50 34.98 25.13 22.05
C CYS A 50 33.87 25.20 23.13
N CYS A 51 33.39 23.99 23.48
CA CYS A 51 32.89 23.59 24.81
C CYS A 51 31.39 23.43 25.15
N ARG A 52 30.43 23.53 24.21
CA ARG A 52 29.00 23.20 24.54
C ARG A 52 28.26 22.42 23.45
N ARG A 53 28.84 21.31 22.98
CA ARG A 53 28.38 20.66 21.74
C ARG A 53 28.34 19.12 21.81
N ARG A 54 27.53 18.53 22.71
CA ARG A 54 27.26 17.08 22.70
C ARG A 54 25.81 16.64 22.51
N HIS A 55 24.81 17.53 22.56
CA HIS A 55 23.42 17.16 22.26
C HIS A 55 22.87 17.69 20.91
N THR A 56 23.51 18.71 20.32
CA THR A 56 23.02 19.34 19.07
C THR A 56 23.58 18.70 17.79
N VAL A 57 24.65 17.91 17.90
CA VAL A 57 25.33 17.29 16.74
C VAL A 57 24.58 16.03 16.25
N ILE A 58 23.95 15.28 17.16
CA ILE A 58 23.29 14.01 16.83
C ILE A 58 22.06 14.25 15.94
N HIS A 59 21.21 15.22 16.29
CA HIS A 59 20.02 15.56 15.49
C HIS A 59 20.35 16.28 14.17
N GLY A 60 21.45 17.07 14.14
CA GLY A 60 21.94 17.69 12.90
C GLY A 60 22.47 16.66 11.90
N CYS A 61 23.18 15.63 12.38
CA CYS A 61 23.69 14.54 11.54
C CYS A 61 22.55 13.64 11.02
N GLU A 62 21.51 13.36 11.82
CA GLU A 62 20.33 12.60 11.38
C GLU A 62 19.51 13.36 10.33
N ALA A 63 19.32 14.68 10.48
CA ALA A 63 18.60 15.51 9.51
C ALA A 63 19.34 15.60 8.14
N VAL A 64 20.67 15.61 8.17
CA VAL A 64 21.53 15.61 6.97
C VAL A 64 21.43 14.31 6.17
N ALA A 65 21.21 13.16 6.83
CA ALA A 65 21.16 11.86 6.19
C ALA A 65 19.85 11.60 5.40
N TYR A 66 18.69 12.06 5.90
CA TYR A 66 17.38 11.60 5.40
C TYR A 66 16.63 12.53 4.42
N LYS A 67 17.13 13.75 4.13
CA LYS A 67 16.56 14.70 3.13
C LYS A 67 15.06 15.05 3.31
N LEU A 68 14.55 15.17 4.55
CA LEU A 68 13.15 15.55 4.88
C LEU A 68 12.92 17.07 5.07
N TRP A 69 13.49 17.91 4.20
CA TRP A 69 13.53 19.37 4.35
C TRP A 69 12.17 20.04 4.59
N TRP A 70 11.11 19.54 3.95
CA TRP A 70 9.76 20.11 4.04
C TRP A 70 9.06 19.82 5.37
N PHE A 71 9.33 18.66 5.97
CA PHE A 71 8.76 18.25 7.26
C PHE A 71 9.40 19.05 8.41
N LEU A 72 10.73 19.14 8.43
CA LEU A 72 11.46 19.89 9.44
C LEU A 72 11.10 21.39 9.38
N GLY A 73 10.90 21.93 8.16
CA GLY A 73 10.48 23.32 7.98
C GLY A 73 9.16 23.69 8.66
N LEU A 74 8.16 22.79 8.67
CA LEU A 74 6.87 23.04 9.32
C LEU A 74 6.97 23.03 10.85
N ALA A 75 7.71 22.07 11.42
CA ALA A 75 7.92 21.99 12.86
C ALA A 75 8.75 23.18 13.39
N THR A 76 9.80 23.59 12.66
CA THR A 76 10.59 24.77 12.99
C THR A 76 9.74 26.05 12.88
N LEU A 77 8.91 26.17 11.84
CA LEU A 77 8.01 27.32 11.67
C LEU A 77 7.03 27.46 12.85
N ALA A 78 6.47 26.34 13.33
CA ALA A 78 5.63 26.33 14.53
C ALA A 78 6.38 26.87 15.77
N CYS A 79 7.60 26.37 16.01
CA CYS A 79 8.39 26.80 17.17
C CYS A 79 8.80 28.28 17.09
N VAL A 80 9.14 28.78 15.89
CA VAL A 80 9.46 30.21 15.68
C VAL A 80 8.25 31.10 15.94
N MET A 81 7.06 30.70 15.48
CA MET A 81 5.83 31.44 15.77
C MET A 81 5.47 31.42 17.26
N GLU A 82 5.68 30.30 17.96
CA GLU A 82 5.52 30.26 19.42
C GLU A 82 6.51 31.24 20.09
N VAL A 83 7.78 31.27 19.69
CA VAL A 83 8.76 32.24 20.23
C VAL A 83 8.24 33.67 20.05
N PHE A 84 7.72 34.04 18.88
CA PHE A 84 7.14 35.37 18.67
C PHE A 84 5.95 35.64 19.60
N GLY A 85 5.06 34.67 19.79
CA GLY A 85 3.93 34.79 20.70
C GLY A 85 4.35 35.00 22.15
N TRP A 86 5.33 34.23 22.63
CA TRP A 86 5.86 34.37 24.00
C TRP A 86 6.72 35.62 24.20
N VAL A 87 7.39 36.12 23.15
CA VAL A 87 8.04 37.44 23.17
C VAL A 87 7.00 38.55 23.28
N GLY A 88 5.90 38.50 22.52
CA GLY A 88 4.78 39.44 22.68
C GLY A 88 4.23 39.44 24.11
N ARG A 89 4.09 38.25 24.71
CA ARG A 89 3.67 38.10 26.12
C ARG A 89 4.68 38.67 27.11
N LEU A 90 5.97 38.52 26.85
CA LEU A 90 7.03 39.12 27.65
C LEU A 90 6.98 40.64 27.57
N LEU A 91 6.78 41.22 26.39
CA LEU A 91 6.62 42.66 26.22
C LEU A 91 5.39 43.17 27.00
N SER A 92 4.29 42.42 26.96
CA SER A 92 3.11 42.70 27.78
C SER A 92 3.35 42.62 29.29
N SER A 93 4.39 41.93 29.77
CA SER A 93 4.72 41.95 31.21
C SER A 93 5.34 43.28 31.67
N PHE A 94 6.00 43.99 30.75
CA PHE A 94 6.57 45.31 31.02
C PHE A 94 5.57 46.43 30.72
N ALA A 95 4.67 46.24 29.75
CA ALA A 95 3.62 47.18 29.37
C ALA A 95 2.27 46.46 29.23
N PRO A 96 1.53 46.23 30.33
CA PRO A 96 0.29 45.41 30.33
C PRO A 96 -0.87 45.97 29.50
N ALA A 97 -0.87 47.28 29.23
CA ALA A 97 -1.88 47.96 28.43
C ALA A 97 -1.48 48.12 26.95
N ASP A 98 -0.31 47.65 26.53
CA ASP A 98 0.11 47.74 25.13
C ASP A 98 -0.65 46.73 24.26
N LEU A 99 -1.55 47.28 23.42
CA LEU A 99 -2.34 46.53 22.46
C LEU A 99 -1.47 45.78 21.44
N THR A 100 -0.33 46.35 21.04
CA THR A 100 0.52 45.72 20.01
C THR A 100 1.14 44.43 20.54
N ALA A 101 1.73 44.48 21.74
CA ALA A 101 2.28 43.30 22.41
C ALA A 101 1.21 42.22 22.64
N TYR A 102 0.01 42.63 23.06
CA TYR A 102 -1.15 41.74 23.24
C TYR A 102 -1.58 41.07 21.92
N THR A 103 -1.71 41.85 20.84
CA THR A 103 -2.08 41.34 19.51
C THR A 103 -1.02 40.39 18.96
N ILE A 104 0.27 40.70 19.12
CA ILE A 104 1.36 39.79 18.71
C ILE A 104 1.21 38.45 19.42
N GLN A 105 1.00 38.45 20.75
CA GLN A 105 0.82 37.22 21.51
C GLN A 105 -0.38 36.43 20.97
N ILE A 106 -1.57 37.02 20.92
CA ILE A 106 -2.80 36.27 20.63
C ILE A 106 -2.76 35.72 19.20
N VAL A 107 -2.31 36.51 18.22
CA VAL A 107 -2.25 36.07 16.82
C VAL A 107 -1.18 35.02 16.62
N ALA A 108 0.05 35.24 17.12
CA ALA A 108 1.14 34.31 16.92
C ALA A 108 0.88 32.96 17.61
N THR A 109 0.39 32.98 18.87
CA THR A 109 0.04 31.74 19.57
C THR A 109 -1.15 31.03 18.92
N VAL A 110 -2.14 31.73 18.37
CA VAL A 110 -3.23 31.04 17.64
C VAL A 110 -2.73 30.34 16.37
N ILE A 111 -1.81 30.97 15.62
CA ILE A 111 -1.33 30.42 14.32
C ILE A 111 -0.25 29.33 14.50
N ALA A 112 0.59 29.45 15.53
CA ALA A 112 1.77 28.62 15.73
C ALA A 112 1.57 27.08 15.73
N PRO A 113 0.52 26.49 16.33
CA PRO A 113 0.37 25.03 16.36
C PRO A 113 -0.02 24.42 15.02
N THR A 114 -0.55 25.21 14.09
CA THR A 114 -1.12 24.67 12.84
C THR A 114 -0.07 24.02 11.92
N PRO A 115 1.13 24.58 11.69
CA PRO A 115 2.20 23.87 10.98
C PRO A 115 2.66 22.58 11.68
N LEU A 116 2.62 22.53 13.02
CA LEU A 116 2.93 21.33 13.78
C LEU A 116 1.85 20.25 13.53
N LEU A 117 0.58 20.64 13.49
CA LEU A 117 -0.53 19.76 13.17
C LEU A 117 -0.49 19.25 11.71
N ALA A 118 -0.14 20.12 10.76
CA ALA A 118 0.10 19.72 9.37
C ALA A 118 1.22 18.66 9.25
N SER A 119 2.26 18.78 10.08
CA SER A 119 3.33 17.79 10.17
C SER A 119 2.81 16.42 10.62
N ASN A 120 1.90 16.38 11.60
CA ASN A 120 1.24 15.15 12.06
C ASN A 120 0.40 14.50 10.93
N PHE A 121 -0.32 15.29 10.14
CA PHE A 121 -1.11 14.78 9.01
C PHE A 121 -0.24 14.12 7.93
N ILE A 122 0.95 14.67 7.68
CA ILE A 122 1.92 14.09 6.74
C ILE A 122 2.49 12.79 7.29
N ILE A 123 2.87 12.75 8.59
CA ILE A 123 3.38 11.52 9.23
C ILE A 123 2.33 10.41 9.15
N LEU A 124 1.07 10.70 9.52
CA LEU A 124 0.01 9.69 9.43
C LEU A 124 -0.18 9.20 7.99
N GLY A 125 -0.15 10.11 7.01
CA GLY A 125 -0.19 9.75 5.59
C GLY A 125 0.92 8.76 5.21
N MET A 126 2.15 8.98 5.66
CA MET A 126 3.29 8.06 5.41
C MET A 126 3.07 6.70 6.06
N ILE A 127 2.59 6.67 7.31
CA ILE A 127 2.27 5.43 8.04
C ILE A 127 1.18 4.63 7.32
N ILE A 128 0.09 5.29 6.91
CA ILE A 128 -1.03 4.64 6.18
C ILE A 128 -0.54 4.03 4.87
N ARG A 129 0.30 4.76 4.13
CA ARG A 129 0.84 4.27 2.86
C ARG A 129 1.72 3.03 3.04
N HIS A 130 2.49 2.98 4.13
CA HIS A 130 3.38 1.86 4.41
C HIS A 130 2.67 0.64 5.00
N LEU A 131 1.72 0.84 5.92
CA LEU A 131 0.99 -0.25 6.59
C LEU A 131 -0.20 -0.77 5.77
N GLY A 132 -0.67 0.01 4.79
CA GLY A 132 -1.67 -0.40 3.81
C GLY A 132 -2.84 0.58 3.71
N GLU A 133 -2.99 1.22 2.55
CA GLU A 133 -4.10 2.15 2.30
C GLU A 133 -5.47 1.47 2.35
N GLN A 134 -5.55 0.14 2.23
CA GLN A 134 -6.81 -0.62 2.27
C GLN A 134 -7.56 -0.51 3.61
N TYR A 135 -6.85 -0.28 4.72
CA TYR A 135 -7.44 -0.16 6.05
C TYR A 135 -7.98 1.25 6.31
N SER A 136 -7.68 2.20 5.42
CA SER A 136 -8.06 3.60 5.57
C SER A 136 -9.21 3.99 4.63
N ARG A 137 -10.09 4.88 5.10
CA ARG A 137 -11.18 5.46 4.29
C ARG A 137 -10.66 6.44 3.24
N LEU A 138 -9.68 7.25 3.62
CA LEU A 138 -9.04 8.23 2.74
C LEU A 138 -7.68 7.68 2.27
N SER A 139 -7.24 8.06 1.06
CA SER A 139 -5.89 7.69 0.63
C SER A 139 -4.89 8.52 1.44
N SER A 140 -3.66 8.02 1.60
CA SER A 140 -2.56 8.72 2.28
C SER A 140 -2.48 10.21 1.91
N LYS A 141 -2.60 10.53 0.61
CA LYS A 141 -2.55 11.91 0.11
C LYS A 141 -3.73 12.78 0.56
N TRP A 142 -4.92 12.20 0.65
CA TRP A 142 -6.14 12.94 0.99
C TRP A 142 -6.15 13.36 2.46
N TYR A 143 -5.50 12.62 3.38
CA TYR A 143 -5.32 13.09 4.75
C TYR A 143 -4.55 14.41 4.78
N SER A 144 -3.39 14.45 4.13
CA SER A 144 -2.57 15.67 4.12
C SER A 144 -3.27 16.82 3.39
N ILE A 145 -4.02 16.57 2.32
CA ILE A 145 -4.70 17.63 1.56
C ILE A 145 -5.91 18.17 2.33
N VAL A 146 -6.86 17.30 2.72
CA VAL A 146 -8.13 17.74 3.31
C VAL A 146 -7.88 18.46 4.63
N PHE A 147 -7.15 17.84 5.55
CA PHE A 147 -6.98 18.39 6.89
C PHE A 147 -6.07 19.62 6.91
N THR A 148 -4.99 19.64 6.12
CA THR A 148 -4.15 20.85 6.01
C THR A 148 -4.89 22.00 5.31
N SER A 149 -5.76 21.71 4.33
CA SER A 149 -6.56 22.76 3.68
C SER A 149 -7.62 23.33 4.62
N ALA A 150 -8.29 22.48 5.40
CA ALA A 150 -9.27 22.92 6.40
C ALA A 150 -8.61 23.81 7.46
N ASP A 151 -7.44 23.40 7.96
CA ASP A 151 -6.62 24.19 8.89
C ASP A 151 -6.16 25.51 8.28
N GLY A 152 -5.71 25.52 7.01
CA GLY A 152 -5.32 26.74 6.31
C GLY A 152 -6.48 27.73 6.15
N ILE A 153 -7.69 27.24 5.85
CA ILE A 153 -8.90 28.07 5.77
C ILE A 153 -9.25 28.63 7.16
N ALA A 154 -9.21 27.79 8.19
CA ALA A 154 -9.44 28.22 9.58
C ALA A 154 -8.46 29.31 10.02
N LEU A 155 -7.17 29.17 9.68
CA LEU A 155 -6.14 30.19 9.97
C LEU A 155 -6.44 31.54 9.29
N ILE A 156 -6.92 31.54 8.05
CA ILE A 156 -7.27 32.78 7.34
C ILE A 156 -8.42 33.48 8.05
N ILE A 157 -9.45 32.72 8.44
CA ILE A 157 -10.59 33.24 9.21
C ILE A 157 -10.12 33.82 10.55
N GLN A 158 -9.23 33.11 11.26
CA GLN A 158 -8.66 33.57 12.52
C GLN A 158 -7.84 34.85 12.37
N ALA A 159 -6.97 34.92 11.35
CA ALA A 159 -6.17 36.11 11.07
C ALA A 159 -7.06 37.33 10.77
N PHE A 160 -8.13 37.14 10.00
CA PHE A 160 -9.09 38.20 9.72
C PHE A 160 -9.87 38.64 10.96
N GLY A 161 -10.36 37.69 11.77
CA GLY A 161 -11.03 37.96 13.04
C GLY A 161 -10.15 38.71 14.04
N GLY A 162 -8.89 38.28 14.20
CA GLY A 162 -7.90 38.92 15.06
C GLY A 162 -7.50 40.33 14.61
N ALA A 163 -7.35 40.54 13.30
CA ALA A 163 -7.12 41.87 12.73
C ALA A 163 -8.30 42.82 12.98
N LYS A 164 -9.54 42.33 12.77
CA LYS A 164 -10.76 43.10 13.04
C LYS A 164 -10.91 43.44 14.53
N ALA A 165 -10.65 42.49 15.43
CA ALA A 165 -10.68 42.71 16.88
C ALA A 165 -9.66 43.77 17.30
N SER A 166 -8.41 43.67 16.80
CA SER A 166 -7.35 44.63 17.11
C SER A 166 -7.68 46.03 16.60
N HIS A 167 -8.26 46.14 15.40
CA HIS A 167 -8.70 47.42 14.85
C HIS A 167 -9.84 48.06 15.65
N ALA A 168 -10.81 47.26 16.11
CA ALA A 168 -11.90 47.72 16.96
C ALA A 168 -11.35 48.33 18.28
N VAL A 169 -10.42 47.66 18.95
CA VAL A 169 -9.80 48.21 20.18
C VAL A 169 -9.04 49.50 19.87
N SER A 170 -8.29 49.57 18.77
CA SER A 170 -7.55 50.77 18.39
C SER A 170 -8.44 51.99 18.09
N THR A 171 -9.71 51.75 17.76
CA THR A 171 -10.71 52.79 17.42
C THR A 171 -11.76 53.00 18.52
N GLY A 172 -11.61 52.33 19.68
CA GLY A 172 -12.55 52.43 20.81
C GLY A 172 -13.89 51.72 20.58
N GLN A 173 -13.97 50.82 19.60
CA GLN A 173 -15.14 49.98 19.31
C GLN A 173 -15.05 48.64 20.04
N ASP A 174 -16.18 47.95 20.13
CA ASP A 174 -16.27 46.62 20.74
C ASP A 174 -15.50 45.55 19.92
N PRO A 175 -14.53 44.82 20.53
CA PRO A 175 -13.77 43.77 19.85
C PRO A 175 -14.51 42.42 19.72
N GLU A 176 -15.64 42.21 20.40
CA GLU A 176 -16.36 40.92 20.38
C GLU A 176 -16.71 40.41 18.98
N PRO A 177 -17.20 41.24 18.03
CA PRO A 177 -17.48 40.77 16.68
C PRO A 177 -16.25 40.20 15.95
N GLY A 178 -15.05 40.71 16.24
CA GLY A 178 -13.80 40.16 15.73
C GLY A 178 -13.43 38.83 16.42
N GLY A 179 -13.63 38.77 17.74
CA GLY A 179 -13.48 37.55 18.55
C GLY A 179 -14.36 36.41 18.07
N HIS A 180 -15.64 36.67 17.75
CA HIS A 180 -16.56 35.66 17.21
C HIS A 180 -16.12 35.13 15.84
N ILE A 181 -15.60 35.98 14.96
CA ILE A 181 -15.04 35.53 13.67
C ILE A 181 -13.83 34.62 13.92
N MET A 182 -12.96 34.98 14.85
CA MET A 182 -11.79 34.17 15.21
C MET A 182 -12.23 32.81 15.80
N LEU A 183 -13.27 32.80 16.65
CA LEU A 183 -13.87 31.59 17.21
C LEU A 183 -14.42 30.66 16.12
N VAL A 184 -15.05 31.18 15.06
CA VAL A 184 -15.53 30.36 13.92
C VAL A 184 -14.37 29.57 13.30
N GLY A 185 -13.23 30.20 13.09
CA GLY A 185 -12.04 29.52 12.58
C GLY A 185 -11.55 28.41 13.53
N ILE A 186 -11.49 28.69 14.83
CA ILE A 186 -11.12 27.69 15.85
C ILE A 186 -12.08 26.51 15.87
N VAL A 187 -13.40 26.75 15.75
CA VAL A 187 -14.41 25.69 15.71
C VAL A 187 -14.26 24.81 14.46
N ILE A 188 -14.01 25.41 13.28
CA ILE A 188 -13.72 24.66 12.05
C ILE A 188 -12.49 23.77 12.24
N GLN A 189 -11.42 24.31 12.81
CA GLN A 189 -10.20 23.57 13.13
C GLN A 189 -10.46 22.43 14.12
N MET A 190 -11.27 22.67 15.16
CA MET A 190 -11.69 21.65 16.14
C MET A 190 -12.47 20.50 15.50
N ILE A 191 -13.39 20.82 14.58
CA ILE A 191 -14.15 19.81 13.83
C ILE A 191 -13.18 18.98 12.96
N ALA A 192 -12.26 19.64 12.25
CA ALA A 192 -11.29 18.98 11.39
C ALA A 192 -10.39 18.00 12.17
N ILE A 193 -9.79 18.43 13.29
CA ILE A 193 -8.96 17.55 14.13
C ILE A 193 -9.77 16.41 14.76
N THR A 194 -11.05 16.63 15.10
CA THR A 194 -11.94 15.58 15.63
C THR A 194 -12.16 14.49 14.58
N PHE A 195 -12.51 14.86 13.35
CA PHE A 195 -12.63 13.91 12.24
C PHE A 195 -11.32 13.18 11.95
N TYR A 196 -10.19 13.89 12.00
CA TYR A 196 -8.87 13.30 11.86
C TYR A 196 -8.62 12.21 12.91
N VAL A 197 -8.88 12.48 14.19
CA VAL A 197 -8.71 11.51 15.29
C VAL A 197 -9.63 10.29 15.11
N ILE A 198 -10.89 10.49 14.72
CA ILE A 198 -11.83 9.40 14.44
C ILE A 198 -11.31 8.50 13.31
N LEU A 199 -10.89 9.10 12.19
CA LEU A 199 -10.40 8.36 11.04
C LEU A 199 -9.06 7.66 11.32
N ALA A 200 -8.17 8.29 12.10
CA ALA A 200 -6.90 7.69 12.52
C ALA A 200 -7.14 6.49 13.45
N THR A 201 -8.04 6.65 14.43
CA THR A 201 -8.43 5.57 15.36
C THR A 201 -9.08 4.42 14.61
N GLU A 202 -10.00 4.70 13.69
CA GLU A 202 -10.62 3.68 12.84
C GLU A 202 -9.58 2.94 12.02
N PHE A 203 -8.60 3.64 11.41
CA PHE A 203 -7.51 3.03 10.67
C PHE A 203 -6.71 2.04 11.54
N PHE A 204 -6.27 2.46 12.73
CA PHE A 204 -5.48 1.59 13.62
C PHE A 204 -6.30 0.43 14.17
N MET A 205 -7.57 0.64 14.53
CA MET A 205 -8.47 -0.45 14.93
C MET A 205 -8.65 -1.46 13.80
N ARG A 206 -8.92 -0.99 12.58
CA ARG A 206 -9.09 -1.87 11.41
C ARG A 206 -7.82 -2.60 11.03
N LEU A 207 -6.66 -1.96 11.17
CA LEU A 207 -5.37 -2.60 11.01
C LEU A 207 -5.18 -3.72 12.04
N HIS A 208 -5.49 -3.45 13.32
CA HIS A 208 -5.38 -4.44 14.40
C HIS A 208 -6.34 -5.63 14.19
N PHE A 209 -7.60 -5.37 13.85
CA PHE A 209 -8.61 -6.39 13.58
C PHE A 209 -8.56 -6.97 12.16
N SER A 210 -7.63 -6.52 11.31
CA SER A 210 -7.48 -6.95 9.90
C SER A 210 -8.77 -6.81 9.05
N LYS A 211 -9.53 -5.72 9.22
CA LYS A 211 -10.80 -5.45 8.51
C LYS A 211 -10.67 -4.29 7.52
N PRO A 212 -10.36 -4.52 6.22
CA PRO A 212 -10.19 -3.45 5.23
C PRO A 212 -11.49 -2.68 4.95
N VAL A 213 -11.38 -1.41 4.56
CA VAL A 213 -12.50 -0.54 4.17
C VAL A 213 -12.69 -0.53 2.66
N ARG A 214 -11.58 -0.41 1.93
CA ARG A 214 -11.59 -0.30 0.48
C ARG A 214 -11.55 -1.70 -0.13
N PRO A 215 -12.28 -1.96 -1.23
CA PRO A 215 -12.08 -3.17 -2.02
C PRO A 215 -10.59 -3.27 -2.34
N MET A 216 -10.00 -4.39 -1.98
CA MET A 216 -8.56 -4.57 -1.96
C MET A 216 -8.09 -4.64 -3.42
N ASN A 217 -7.22 -3.73 -3.84
CA ASN A 217 -6.53 -3.91 -5.11
C ASN A 217 -5.65 -5.16 -5.01
N TYR A 218 -5.67 -6.01 -6.03
CA TYR A 218 -4.94 -7.28 -6.13
C TYR A 218 -3.45 -7.21 -5.68
N LEU A 219 -2.77 -6.07 -5.88
CA LEU A 219 -1.38 -5.82 -5.45
C LEU A 219 -1.20 -5.75 -3.92
N ALA A 220 -2.23 -5.38 -3.17
CA ALA A 220 -2.18 -5.22 -1.72
C ALA A 220 -2.40 -6.54 -0.95
N VAL A 221 -3.00 -7.55 -1.59
CA VAL A 221 -3.23 -8.90 -1.03
C VAL A 221 -1.93 -9.69 -0.88
N TYR A 222 -0.97 -9.46 -1.79
CA TYR A 222 0.32 -10.15 -1.85
C TYR A 222 1.49 -9.36 -1.25
N SER A 223 1.24 -8.15 -0.74
CA SER A 223 2.24 -7.46 0.07
C SER A 223 2.37 -8.20 1.40
N PRO A 224 3.57 -8.68 1.80
CA PRO A 224 3.74 -9.24 3.13
C PRO A 224 3.21 -8.20 4.12
N LYS A 225 2.41 -8.62 5.11
CA LYS A 225 2.00 -7.74 6.22
C LYS A 225 3.29 -7.13 6.75
N LYS A 226 3.55 -5.85 6.44
CA LYS A 226 4.74 -5.18 6.94
C LYS A 226 4.59 -5.18 8.44
N SER A 227 5.47 -5.95 9.09
CA SER A 227 5.45 -6.13 10.53
C SER A 227 5.55 -4.75 11.17
N ILE A 228 4.70 -4.48 12.15
CA ILE A 228 4.83 -3.26 12.95
C ILE A 228 6.07 -3.45 13.84
N HIS A 229 7.24 -3.13 13.28
CA HIS A 229 8.50 -3.19 13.98
C HIS A 229 8.51 -2.17 15.13
N ARG A 230 9.36 -2.39 16.14
CA ARG A 230 9.44 -1.56 17.35
C ARG A 230 9.60 -0.06 17.05
N LYS A 231 10.33 0.32 16.00
CA LYS A 231 10.47 1.73 15.54
C LYS A 231 9.12 2.34 15.10
N MET A 232 8.33 1.59 14.34
CA MET A 232 6.99 2.01 13.91
C MET A 232 6.04 2.17 15.10
N GLN A 233 6.12 1.27 16.09
CA GLN A 233 5.33 1.38 17.33
C GLN A 233 5.63 2.67 18.09
N PHE A 234 6.92 3.02 18.23
CA PHE A 234 7.32 4.28 18.86
C PHE A 234 6.82 5.51 18.09
N MET A 235 6.85 5.46 16.74
CA MET A 235 6.31 6.55 15.93
C MET A 235 4.80 6.70 16.09
N ILE A 236 4.04 5.60 16.09
CA ILE A 236 2.59 5.62 16.31
C ILE A 236 2.26 6.20 17.69
N ALA A 237 3.00 5.77 18.74
CA ALA A 237 2.83 6.28 20.10
C ALA A 237 3.13 7.79 20.18
N GLY A 238 4.24 8.23 19.59
CA GLY A 238 4.63 9.64 19.52
C GLY A 238 3.62 10.51 18.78
N LEU A 239 3.13 10.03 17.63
CA LEU A 239 2.09 10.72 16.86
C LEU A 239 0.78 10.85 17.64
N SER A 240 0.39 9.78 18.34
CA SER A 240 -0.83 9.74 19.16
C SER A 240 -0.74 10.73 20.32
N PHE A 241 0.39 10.77 21.03
CA PHE A 241 0.62 11.72 22.12
C PHE A 241 0.68 13.18 21.63
N SER A 242 1.40 13.45 20.53
CA SER A 242 1.46 14.78 19.92
C SER A 242 0.07 15.29 19.50
N THR A 243 -0.73 14.43 18.87
CA THR A 243 -2.10 14.76 18.48
C THR A 243 -3.00 15.01 19.69
N LEU A 244 -2.85 14.22 20.77
CA LEU A 244 -3.61 14.43 22.01
C LEU A 244 -3.32 15.80 22.63
N CYS A 245 -2.05 16.20 22.73
CA CYS A 245 -1.67 17.51 23.27
C CYS A 245 -2.27 18.67 22.44
N ILE A 246 -2.17 18.59 21.10
CA ILE A 246 -2.74 19.61 20.22
C ILE A 246 -4.28 19.65 20.36
N PHE A 247 -4.93 18.49 20.47
CA PHE A 247 -6.37 18.39 20.66
C PHE A 247 -6.85 19.05 21.97
N ILE A 248 -6.14 18.82 23.08
CA ILE A 248 -6.42 19.46 24.39
C ILE A 248 -6.33 20.99 24.24
N ARG A 249 -5.27 21.49 23.57
CA ARG A 249 -5.12 22.92 23.30
C ARG A 249 -6.28 23.48 22.45
N THR A 250 -6.69 22.77 21.40
CA THR A 250 -7.81 23.20 20.56
C THR A 250 -9.09 23.32 21.38
N ILE A 251 -9.38 22.37 22.29
CA ILE A 251 -10.52 22.46 23.20
C ILE A 251 -10.40 23.70 24.11
N TYR A 252 -9.24 23.90 24.73
CA TYR A 252 -9.00 25.07 25.59
C TYR A 252 -9.27 26.38 24.83
N ARG A 253 -8.74 26.53 23.61
CA ARG A 253 -8.93 27.75 22.80
C ARG A 253 -10.36 27.99 22.39
N THR A 254 -11.11 26.93 22.08
CA THR A 254 -12.55 27.06 21.81
C THR A 254 -13.28 27.62 23.03
N ILE A 255 -13.01 27.09 24.24
CA ILE A 255 -13.70 27.53 25.46
C ILE A 255 -13.23 28.94 25.88
N GLU A 256 -11.95 29.24 25.73
CA GLU A 256 -11.38 30.57 26.02
C GLU A 256 -12.09 31.68 25.24
N LEU A 257 -12.21 31.53 23.91
CA LEU A 257 -12.85 32.53 23.05
C LEU A 257 -14.38 32.47 23.03
N ALA A 258 -14.98 31.33 23.37
CA ALA A 258 -16.43 31.23 23.57
C ALA A 258 -16.91 32.07 24.77
N ASN A 259 -16.09 32.22 25.80
CA ASN A 259 -16.37 33.06 26.97
C ASN A 259 -16.03 34.55 26.76
N GLY A 260 -15.60 34.94 25.55
CA GLY A 260 -15.22 36.32 25.23
C GLY A 260 -13.91 36.78 25.89
N PHE A 261 -13.52 38.03 25.63
CA PHE A 261 -12.26 38.61 26.12
C PHE A 261 -12.28 38.98 27.61
N THR A 262 -13.44 38.92 28.27
CA THR A 262 -13.65 39.21 29.70
C THR A 262 -13.99 37.94 30.50
N GLY A 263 -13.84 36.76 29.89
CA GLY A 263 -14.15 35.49 30.55
C GLY A 263 -13.11 35.08 31.60
N ARG A 264 -13.56 34.41 32.67
CA ARG A 264 -12.66 33.92 33.75
C ARG A 264 -11.47 33.09 33.26
N ILE A 265 -11.61 32.40 32.14
CA ILE A 265 -10.57 31.52 31.59
C ILE A 265 -9.41 32.33 31.01
N ILE A 266 -9.69 33.38 30.23
CA ILE A 266 -8.65 34.23 29.62
C ILE A 266 -7.93 35.06 30.70
N GLU A 267 -8.64 35.42 31.77
CA GLU A 267 -8.11 36.14 32.95
C GLU A 267 -7.30 35.26 33.91
N THR A 268 -7.23 33.94 33.71
CA THR A 268 -6.49 33.04 34.59
C THR A 268 -5.22 32.51 33.91
N GLN A 269 -4.07 33.07 34.28
CA GLN A 269 -2.77 32.78 33.66
C GLN A 269 -2.39 31.28 33.62
N ILE A 270 -2.74 30.52 34.66
CA ILE A 270 -2.32 29.11 34.79
C ILE A 270 -2.91 28.27 33.66
N TYR A 271 -4.17 28.50 33.28
CA TYR A 271 -4.81 27.72 32.22
C TYR A 271 -4.14 27.96 30.87
N PHE A 272 -3.82 29.21 30.54
CA PHE A 272 -3.07 29.54 29.33
C PHE A 272 -1.70 28.84 29.30
N ASN A 273 -0.93 28.94 30.39
CA ASN A 273 0.42 28.36 30.40
C ASN A 273 0.41 26.83 30.26
N VAL A 274 -0.53 26.14 30.91
CA VAL A 274 -0.59 24.67 30.93
C VAL A 274 -1.30 24.12 29.71
N LEU A 275 -2.49 24.62 29.39
CA LEU A 275 -3.37 24.05 28.37
C LEU A 275 -3.08 24.56 26.96
N ASP A 276 -2.43 25.72 26.81
CA ASP A 276 -1.99 26.25 25.51
C ASP A 276 -0.48 26.05 25.31
N GLY A 277 0.33 26.69 26.15
CA GLY A 277 1.80 26.70 26.04
C GLY A 277 2.44 25.33 26.21
N ALA A 278 2.24 24.71 27.38
CA ALA A 278 2.88 23.44 27.72
C ALA A 278 2.45 22.31 26.79
N MET A 279 1.19 22.29 26.33
CA MET A 279 0.72 21.30 25.35
C MET A 279 1.51 21.36 24.03
N VAL A 280 1.84 22.54 23.52
CA VAL A 280 2.63 22.66 22.27
C VAL A 280 4.12 22.42 22.49
N VAL A 281 4.65 22.73 23.68
CA VAL A 281 5.99 22.26 24.08
C VAL A 281 6.02 20.73 24.06
N LEU A 282 5.08 20.06 24.72
CA LEU A 282 5.03 18.59 24.77
C LEU A 282 4.89 17.99 23.36
N ALA A 283 4.01 18.54 22.52
CA ALA A 283 3.81 18.07 21.16
C ALA A 283 5.07 18.24 20.28
N SER A 284 5.75 19.39 20.37
CA SER A 284 6.96 19.68 19.59
C SER A 284 8.15 18.81 20.03
N TYR A 285 8.40 18.69 21.34
CA TYR A 285 9.47 17.85 21.86
C TYR A 285 9.24 16.37 21.57
N THR A 286 7.99 15.91 21.52
CA THR A 286 7.68 14.54 21.12
C THR A 286 8.17 14.23 19.71
N LEU A 287 7.97 15.13 18.75
CA LEU A 287 8.49 14.95 17.38
C LEU A 287 10.00 15.13 17.28
N ASN A 288 10.62 15.88 18.20
CA ASN A 288 12.08 15.99 18.28
C ASN A 288 12.73 14.69 18.78
N PHE A 289 12.20 14.09 19.86
CA PHE A 289 12.73 12.85 20.41
C PHE A 289 12.37 11.62 19.56
N LEU A 290 11.12 11.54 19.09
CA LEU A 290 10.62 10.47 18.24
C LEU A 290 10.67 10.91 16.78
N HIS A 291 11.88 11.23 16.32
CA HIS A 291 12.09 11.86 15.03
C HIS A 291 11.67 10.93 13.87
N PRO A 292 10.71 11.34 13.01
CA PRO A 292 10.19 10.47 11.94
C PRO A 292 11.26 10.16 10.89
N GLY A 293 12.26 11.02 10.70
CA GLY A 293 13.38 10.72 9.80
C GLY A 293 14.19 9.49 10.22
N TYR A 294 14.29 9.22 11.53
CA TYR A 294 14.97 8.04 12.04
C TYR A 294 14.01 6.83 12.15
N LEU A 295 12.79 7.05 12.67
CA LEU A 295 11.82 5.98 12.92
C LEU A 295 11.15 5.45 11.65
N LEU A 296 11.05 6.27 10.61
CA LEU A 296 10.47 5.92 9.30
C LEU A 296 11.51 5.93 8.17
N ALA A 297 12.81 5.86 8.49
CA ALA A 297 13.92 5.88 7.52
C ALA A 297 13.67 4.94 6.33
N ASP A 298 13.30 3.69 6.63
CA ASP A 298 13.05 2.64 5.62
C ASP A 298 11.89 3.03 4.69
N VAL A 299 10.82 3.62 5.24
CA VAL A 299 9.65 4.09 4.48
C VAL A 299 10.03 5.22 3.53
N ILE A 300 10.84 6.16 4.01
CA ILE A 300 11.28 7.33 3.25
C ILE A 300 12.21 6.91 2.11
N GLU A 301 13.10 5.95 2.35
CA GLU A 301 14.00 5.42 1.34
C GLU A 301 13.25 4.66 0.24
N GLU A 302 12.27 3.82 0.60
CA GLU A 302 11.36 3.16 -0.34
C GLU A 302 10.69 4.20 -1.27
N GLU A 303 10.14 5.28 -0.73
CA GLU A 303 9.51 6.34 -1.52
C GLU A 303 10.49 7.03 -2.48
N ARG A 304 11.71 7.29 -2.00
CA ARG A 304 12.74 7.97 -2.79
C ARG A 304 13.15 7.10 -3.97
N ASN A 305 13.33 5.81 -3.75
CA ASN A 305 13.69 4.84 -4.77
C ASN A 305 12.56 4.70 -5.81
N ALA A 306 11.30 4.64 -5.38
CA ALA A 306 10.15 4.64 -6.27
C ALA A 306 10.08 5.89 -7.17
N LYS A 307 10.32 7.09 -6.60
CA LYS A 307 10.37 8.35 -7.36
C LYS A 307 11.55 8.41 -8.34
N LYS A 308 12.72 7.88 -7.95
CA LYS A 308 13.92 7.82 -8.81
C LYS A 308 13.70 6.89 -10.01
N ASN A 309 13.13 5.70 -9.76
CA ASN A 309 12.79 4.74 -10.82
C ASN A 309 11.74 5.32 -11.79
N SER A 310 10.74 6.04 -11.30
CA SER A 310 9.75 6.72 -12.15
C SER A 310 10.37 7.83 -13.01
N LYS A 311 11.33 8.59 -12.49
CA LYS A 311 12.06 9.62 -13.27
C LYS A 311 12.99 9.01 -14.31
N ASN A 312 13.70 7.92 -13.99
CA ASN A 312 14.55 7.22 -14.96
C ASN A 312 13.72 6.63 -16.11
N SER A 313 12.55 6.06 -15.82
CA SER A 313 11.61 5.55 -16.84
C SER A 313 11.10 6.65 -17.79
N LYS A 314 10.98 7.90 -17.31
CA LYS A 314 10.62 9.06 -18.15
C LYS A 314 11.80 9.69 -18.90
N GLY A 315 13.04 9.43 -18.48
CA GLY A 315 14.27 9.92 -19.14
C GLY A 315 14.61 9.15 -20.40
N VAL A 316 14.35 7.84 -20.42
CA VAL A 316 14.63 6.94 -21.56
C VAL A 316 13.74 7.23 -22.78
N GLY A 317 12.60 7.91 -22.60
CA GLY A 317 11.67 8.26 -23.68
C GLY A 317 11.92 9.61 -24.37
N LYS A 318 13.05 10.28 -24.12
CA LYS A 318 13.32 11.64 -24.65
C LYS A 318 14.46 11.75 -25.67
N ASP A 319 15.13 10.66 -26.01
CA ASP A 319 16.25 10.66 -26.97
C ASP A 319 15.80 10.37 -28.43
N SER A 320 14.66 10.93 -28.84
CA SER A 320 14.26 10.96 -30.25
C SER A 320 13.69 12.32 -30.65
N LEU A 321 14.46 13.00 -31.50
CA LEU A 321 14.23 14.20 -32.31
C LEU A 321 14.27 15.60 -31.63
N PRO A 322 15.06 16.55 -32.19
CA PRO A 322 15.15 17.91 -31.69
C PRO A 322 14.04 18.75 -32.32
N LEU A 323 13.24 19.42 -31.50
CA LEU A 323 12.40 20.54 -31.94
C LEU A 323 12.93 21.84 -31.35
N SER A 324 13.13 22.79 -32.27
CA SER A 324 13.72 24.11 -32.15
C SER A 324 13.30 24.89 -30.90
N ARG A 325 14.30 25.40 -30.18
CA ARG A 325 14.14 26.45 -29.16
C ARG A 325 14.08 27.82 -29.84
N SER A 326 12.88 28.30 -30.10
CA SER A 326 12.64 29.73 -30.31
C SER A 326 11.19 30.04 -29.92
N GLN A 327 11.00 31.06 -29.08
CA GLN A 327 9.73 31.54 -28.48
C GLN A 327 9.31 30.70 -27.25
N LEU A 328 9.14 31.19 -26.02
CA LEU A 328 8.91 32.54 -25.49
C LEU A 328 9.57 32.69 -24.11
N LEU A 329 10.20 33.84 -23.88
CA LEU A 329 10.49 34.43 -22.58
C LEU A 329 9.52 35.61 -22.35
N ALA A 330 9.30 35.95 -21.07
CA ALA A 330 8.43 36.99 -20.49
C ALA A 330 6.96 36.54 -20.30
N THR A 331 6.37 36.54 -19.10
CA THR A 331 6.39 37.55 -18.03
C THR A 331 6.19 36.93 -16.62
N CYS A 332 6.60 37.69 -15.61
CA CYS A 332 6.66 37.34 -14.18
C CYS A 332 5.46 37.86 -13.36
N VAL A 333 5.19 37.16 -12.24
CA VAL A 333 4.68 37.65 -10.91
C VAL A 333 3.12 37.76 -10.73
N PRO A 334 2.54 37.45 -9.54
CA PRO A 334 2.15 36.11 -9.05
C PRO A 334 0.68 36.10 -8.51
N ILE A 335 0.31 35.09 -7.71
CA ILE A 335 -0.88 35.02 -6.81
C ILE A 335 -2.04 34.14 -7.32
N LEU A 336 -2.25 33.05 -6.56
CA LEU A 336 -3.48 32.25 -6.35
C LEU A 336 -4.13 31.59 -7.58
N ILE A 337 -4.47 30.30 -7.41
CA ILE A 337 -5.19 29.42 -8.35
C ILE A 337 -4.29 28.70 -9.35
N TYR A 338 -3.66 27.58 -8.93
CA TYR A 338 -3.37 26.47 -9.84
C TYR A 338 -3.26 25.14 -9.07
N ALA A 339 -4.41 24.62 -8.63
CA ALA A 339 -4.56 23.23 -8.22
C ALA A 339 -5.45 22.49 -9.23
N HIS A 340 -5.07 22.52 -10.50
CA HIS A 340 -5.59 21.60 -11.50
C HIS A 340 -4.47 21.27 -12.50
N PHE A 341 -3.67 20.25 -12.16
CA PHE A 341 -2.90 19.54 -13.18
C PHE A 341 -3.06 18.04 -12.99
N THR A 342 -4.02 17.52 -13.75
CA THR A 342 -4.25 16.11 -14.02
C THR A 342 -2.97 15.49 -14.59
N ILE A 343 -2.36 14.56 -13.87
CA ILE A 343 -1.37 13.63 -14.44
C ILE A 343 -1.75 12.21 -14.02
N ARG A 344 -2.20 11.44 -15.03
CA ARG A 344 -2.23 9.97 -15.06
C ARG A 344 -0.88 9.40 -14.63
N VAL A 345 -0.83 8.48 -13.65
CA VAL A 345 0.17 7.39 -13.54
C VAL A 345 -0.45 6.32 -12.63
N ASN A 346 -0.90 5.20 -13.20
CA ASN A 346 -0.25 3.88 -13.21
C ASN A 346 0.11 3.34 -11.81
N MET A 347 -0.65 2.33 -11.39
CA MET A 347 -0.27 1.34 -10.40
C MET A 347 0.73 0.37 -11.06
N ALA A 348 1.91 0.19 -10.46
CA ALA A 348 2.74 -0.99 -10.63
C ALA A 348 3.88 -0.94 -9.61
N ASP A 349 3.87 -1.87 -8.65
CA ASP A 349 5.03 -2.67 -8.24
C ASP A 349 4.61 -3.48 -6.99
N SER A 350 4.52 -4.80 -7.15
CA SER A 350 4.42 -5.76 -6.04
C SER A 350 5.45 -6.87 -6.26
N SER A 351 6.53 -6.86 -5.48
CA SER A 351 7.39 -8.03 -5.30
C SER A 351 6.65 -9.02 -4.38
N ALA A 352 6.19 -10.14 -4.93
CA ALA A 352 5.52 -11.19 -4.16
C ALA A 352 6.55 -11.96 -3.31
N THR A 353 6.34 -12.01 -1.99
CA THR A 353 7.02 -12.96 -1.10
C THR A 353 5.96 -13.90 -0.54
N THR A 354 6.05 -15.18 -0.91
CA THR A 354 5.11 -16.27 -0.67
C THR A 354 5.04 -16.61 0.84
N ALA A 355 3.86 -16.45 1.44
CA ALA A 355 3.65 -16.67 2.88
C ALA A 355 3.55 -18.17 3.23
N ARG A 356 4.43 -18.64 4.13
CA ARG A 356 4.43 -20.00 4.71
C ARG A 356 3.14 -20.25 5.51
N VAL A 357 2.54 -21.44 5.36
CA VAL A 357 1.37 -21.84 6.18
C VAL A 357 1.81 -22.02 7.63
N PRO A 358 1.14 -21.41 8.64
CA PRO A 358 1.46 -21.65 10.05
C PRO A 358 1.23 -23.12 10.42
N ALA A 359 2.20 -23.73 11.10
CA ALA A 359 2.19 -25.14 11.50
C ALA A 359 0.93 -25.52 12.31
N PRO A 360 0.27 -26.64 11.93
CA PRO A 360 0.59 -27.92 12.57
C PRO A 360 0.81 -29.13 11.64
N PHE A 361 0.98 -28.94 10.32
CA PHE A 361 1.03 -30.05 9.35
C PHE A 361 2.45 -30.54 9.06
N SER A 362 2.65 -31.87 9.04
CA SER A 362 3.91 -32.56 8.69
C SER A 362 3.73 -33.47 7.47
N LEU A 363 4.81 -33.82 6.77
CA LEU A 363 4.76 -34.81 5.70
C LEU A 363 4.27 -36.16 6.22
N ASP A 364 3.49 -36.86 5.40
CA ASP A 364 2.90 -38.16 5.72
C ASP A 364 3.05 -39.09 4.51
N SER A 365 3.92 -40.10 4.66
CA SER A 365 4.20 -41.08 3.60
C SER A 365 3.03 -42.02 3.33
N SER A 366 2.06 -42.15 4.26
CA SER A 366 0.88 -42.99 4.06
C SER A 366 -0.06 -42.45 2.97
N LEU A 367 0.09 -41.17 2.60
CA LEU A 367 -0.68 -40.54 1.52
C LEU A 367 -0.17 -40.91 0.11
N TYR A 368 1.01 -41.54 0.02
CA TYR A 368 1.54 -42.06 -1.24
C TYR A 368 0.74 -43.29 -1.69
N SER A 369 0.01 -43.17 -2.79
CA SER A 369 -0.87 -44.25 -3.29
C SER A 369 -1.23 -44.08 -4.78
N PRO A 370 -0.23 -43.91 -5.69
CA PRO A 370 -0.48 -43.59 -7.10
C PRO A 370 -1.49 -44.52 -7.76
N THR A 371 -2.32 -43.98 -8.66
CA THR A 371 -3.15 -44.83 -9.52
C THR A 371 -2.27 -45.66 -10.45
N PRO A 372 -2.77 -46.78 -11.02
CA PRO A 372 -2.00 -47.56 -11.99
C PRO A 372 -1.52 -46.73 -13.19
N GLU A 373 -2.32 -45.75 -13.61
CA GLU A 373 -1.96 -44.82 -14.69
C GLU A 373 -0.85 -43.85 -14.28
N GLU A 374 -0.95 -43.24 -13.09
CA GLU A 374 0.07 -42.35 -12.53
C GLU A 374 1.41 -43.08 -12.35
N ALA A 375 1.36 -44.30 -11.81
CA ALA A 375 2.53 -45.15 -11.63
C ALA A 375 3.14 -45.51 -12.99
N ALA A 376 2.35 -46.02 -13.95
CA ALA A 376 2.84 -46.36 -15.29
C ALA A 376 3.48 -45.15 -16.00
N PHE A 377 2.87 -43.98 -15.89
CA PHE A 377 3.44 -42.75 -16.44
C PHE A 377 4.78 -42.41 -15.77
N LEU A 378 4.85 -42.39 -14.43
CA LEU A 378 6.08 -42.09 -13.71
C LEU A 378 7.20 -43.10 -14.04
N LYS A 379 6.90 -44.40 -14.11
CA LYS A 379 7.87 -45.44 -14.54
C LYS A 379 8.36 -45.18 -15.96
N SER A 380 7.45 -44.88 -16.89
CA SER A 380 7.79 -44.60 -18.29
C SER A 380 8.78 -43.43 -18.45
N GLN A 381 8.65 -42.41 -17.60
CA GLN A 381 9.48 -41.21 -17.61
C GLN A 381 10.81 -41.43 -16.86
N THR A 382 10.75 -42.02 -15.66
CA THR A 382 11.92 -42.17 -14.77
C THR A 382 12.80 -43.37 -15.08
N LYS A 383 12.26 -44.37 -15.80
CA LYS A 383 12.88 -45.69 -16.02
C LYS A 383 13.13 -46.49 -14.74
N ILE A 384 12.41 -46.17 -13.66
CA ILE A 384 12.40 -46.95 -12.42
C ILE A 384 11.25 -47.95 -12.51
N GLU A 385 11.53 -49.23 -12.61
CA GLU A 385 10.49 -50.28 -12.72
C GLU A 385 10.01 -50.78 -11.36
N ASP A 386 10.86 -50.73 -10.33
CA ASP A 386 10.54 -51.17 -8.97
C ASP A 386 9.64 -50.14 -8.24
N ASP A 387 8.53 -50.62 -7.67
CA ASP A 387 7.54 -49.75 -7.02
C ASP A 387 8.04 -49.11 -5.73
N GLU A 388 8.87 -49.81 -4.96
CA GLU A 388 9.40 -49.26 -3.71
C GLU A 388 10.52 -48.26 -4.00
N GLU A 389 11.40 -48.53 -4.97
CA GLU A 389 12.39 -47.56 -5.46
C GLU A 389 11.71 -46.29 -5.99
N LEU A 390 10.64 -46.42 -6.78
CA LEU A 390 9.88 -45.29 -7.29
C LEU A 390 9.25 -44.47 -6.15
N LYS A 391 8.70 -45.15 -5.14
CA LYS A 391 8.15 -44.50 -3.94
C LYS A 391 9.21 -43.75 -3.16
N GLN A 392 10.37 -44.34 -2.90
CA GLN A 392 11.48 -43.66 -2.19
C GLN A 392 11.97 -42.44 -2.96
N HIS A 393 12.10 -42.55 -4.29
CA HIS A 393 12.45 -41.42 -5.17
C HIS A 393 11.45 -40.27 -5.04
N VAL A 394 10.15 -40.57 -5.12
CA VAL A 394 9.09 -39.55 -5.00
C VAL A 394 9.07 -38.92 -3.60
N LEU A 395 9.25 -39.70 -2.54
CA LEU A 395 9.30 -39.19 -1.16
C LEU A 395 10.49 -38.26 -0.93
N ALA A 396 11.65 -38.57 -1.51
CA ALA A 396 12.82 -37.70 -1.45
C ALA A 396 12.54 -36.35 -2.11
N VAL A 397 11.95 -36.36 -3.31
CA VAL A 397 11.57 -35.14 -4.04
C VAL A 397 10.49 -34.35 -3.27
N GLN A 398 9.50 -35.03 -2.69
CA GLN A 398 8.45 -34.39 -1.87
C GLN A 398 9.05 -33.64 -0.68
N LYS A 399 10.02 -34.25 0.01
CA LYS A 399 10.69 -33.66 1.17
C LYS A 399 11.37 -32.35 0.79
N GLU A 400 12.11 -32.33 -0.30
CA GLU A 400 12.76 -31.11 -0.78
C GLU A 400 11.76 -30.06 -1.24
N ALA A 401 10.67 -30.46 -1.91
CA ALA A 401 9.62 -29.55 -2.32
C ALA A 401 8.91 -28.88 -1.13
N TRP A 402 8.77 -29.62 -0.03
CA TRP A 402 8.19 -29.11 1.21
C TRP A 402 9.01 -27.98 1.83
N ASP A 403 10.34 -28.03 1.67
CA ASP A 403 11.27 -27.00 2.14
C ASP A 403 11.23 -25.73 1.28
N VAL A 404 10.81 -25.83 0.00
CA VAL A 404 10.57 -24.67 -0.87
C VAL A 404 9.33 -23.92 -0.39
N VAL A 405 8.15 -24.54 -0.47
CA VAL A 405 6.90 -24.03 0.10
C VAL A 405 6.07 -25.19 0.64
N ASN A 406 5.55 -25.07 1.86
CA ASN A 406 4.76 -26.10 2.54
C ASN A 406 3.30 -26.16 2.06
N TYR A 407 3.09 -26.36 0.76
CA TYR A 407 1.75 -26.50 0.20
C TYR A 407 1.12 -27.84 0.53
N ARG A 408 -0.16 -27.81 0.92
CA ARG A 408 -0.91 -29.04 1.24
C ARG A 408 -1.04 -30.00 0.05
N CYS A 409 -1.00 -29.50 -1.19
CA CYS A 409 -0.93 -30.35 -2.38
C CYS A 409 0.41 -31.08 -2.51
N ILE A 410 1.52 -30.54 -1.97
CA ILE A 410 2.81 -31.25 -1.90
C ILE A 410 2.73 -32.36 -0.86
N GLN A 411 2.18 -32.09 0.33
CA GLN A 411 1.93 -33.12 1.36
C GLN A 411 1.14 -34.32 0.81
N ALA A 412 0.13 -34.03 0.00
CA ALA A 412 -0.79 -35.03 -0.51
C ALA A 412 -0.39 -35.61 -1.89
N PHE A 413 0.81 -35.34 -2.38
CA PHE A 413 1.33 -35.84 -3.67
C PHE A 413 0.55 -35.37 -4.92
N GLY A 414 -0.11 -34.21 -4.85
CA GLY A 414 -0.86 -33.61 -5.96
C GLY A 414 -0.01 -33.20 -7.18
N PHE A 415 1.32 -33.30 -7.11
CA PHE A 415 2.24 -33.10 -8.24
C PHE A 415 2.44 -34.38 -9.08
N MET A 416 1.98 -35.54 -8.61
CA MET A 416 2.00 -36.80 -9.38
C MET A 416 0.74 -36.98 -10.23
N THR A 417 -0.33 -36.25 -9.90
CA THR A 417 -1.66 -36.46 -10.50
C THR A 417 -1.70 -35.98 -11.94
N LEU A 418 -2.22 -36.79 -12.86
CA LEU A 418 -2.32 -36.47 -14.29
C LEU A 418 -3.56 -35.64 -14.61
N LYS A 419 -3.79 -34.53 -13.90
CA LYS A 419 -5.05 -33.76 -13.96
C LYS A 419 -5.48 -33.44 -15.39
N ILE A 420 -4.54 -32.98 -16.22
CA ILE A 420 -4.83 -32.54 -17.58
C ILE A 420 -5.49 -33.63 -18.43
N SER A 421 -5.12 -34.91 -18.28
CA SER A 421 -5.62 -35.99 -19.15
C SER A 421 -7.06 -36.39 -18.91
N HIS A 422 -7.64 -35.96 -17.78
CA HIS A 422 -9.04 -36.26 -17.42
C HIS A 422 -9.98 -35.07 -17.66
N LEU A 423 -9.44 -33.94 -18.13
CA LEU A 423 -10.27 -32.80 -18.50
C LEU A 423 -10.90 -33.04 -19.87
N SER A 424 -12.18 -32.66 -20.02
CA SER A 424 -12.95 -32.86 -21.26
C SER A 424 -12.29 -32.23 -22.49
N ALA A 425 -11.60 -31.10 -22.33
CA ALA A 425 -10.90 -30.40 -23.40
C ALA A 425 -9.54 -31.00 -23.79
N TYR A 426 -9.06 -32.05 -23.11
CA TYR A 426 -7.74 -32.64 -23.38
C TYR A 426 -7.61 -33.24 -24.78
N ARG A 427 -8.68 -33.87 -25.28
CA ARG A 427 -8.72 -34.42 -26.65
C ARG A 427 -8.57 -33.32 -27.69
N ASP A 428 -9.21 -32.18 -27.45
CA ASP A 428 -9.12 -31.02 -28.34
C ASP A 428 -7.73 -30.38 -28.29
N LEU A 429 -7.08 -30.35 -27.12
CA LEU A 429 -5.67 -29.97 -27.01
C LEU A 429 -4.81 -30.84 -27.93
N LEU A 430 -4.91 -32.17 -27.84
CA LEU A 430 -4.08 -33.08 -28.63
C LEU A 430 -4.38 -32.99 -30.14
N ALA A 431 -5.65 -32.81 -30.51
CA ALA A 431 -6.06 -32.58 -31.90
C ALA A 431 -5.43 -31.28 -32.43
N LEU A 432 -5.52 -30.19 -31.67
CA LEU A 432 -4.98 -28.90 -32.07
C LEU A 432 -3.46 -28.93 -32.27
N GLY A 433 -2.73 -29.65 -31.41
CA GLY A 433 -1.28 -29.83 -31.54
C GLY A 433 -0.86 -30.61 -32.80
N LYS A 434 -1.73 -31.49 -33.31
CA LYS A 434 -1.51 -32.27 -34.53
C LYS A 434 -1.92 -31.51 -35.79
N GLU A 435 -3.04 -30.82 -35.73
CA GLU A 435 -3.68 -30.19 -36.90
C GLU A 435 -3.12 -28.79 -37.19
N ARG A 436 -2.75 -28.03 -36.15
CA ARG A 436 -2.25 -26.66 -36.29
C ARG A 436 -0.74 -26.62 -36.10
N SER A 437 -0.04 -26.42 -37.22
CA SER A 437 1.41 -26.19 -37.21
C SER A 437 1.77 -25.00 -36.32
N GLY A 438 2.65 -25.23 -35.36
CA GLY A 438 3.12 -24.22 -34.43
C GLY A 438 2.11 -23.78 -33.35
N ALA A 439 1.09 -24.59 -33.06
CA ALA A 439 0.15 -24.34 -31.98
C ALA A 439 0.87 -24.28 -30.62
N ILE A 440 1.05 -23.07 -30.08
CA ILE A 440 1.72 -22.88 -28.79
C ILE A 440 0.81 -23.34 -27.65
N PHE A 441 1.34 -24.20 -26.78
CA PHE A 441 0.72 -24.65 -25.54
C PHE A 441 1.49 -24.11 -24.33
N ILE A 442 0.78 -23.48 -23.41
CA ILE A 442 1.33 -23.10 -22.10
C ILE A 442 0.69 -23.92 -20.97
N ASP A 443 1.55 -24.52 -20.15
CA ASP A 443 1.19 -25.05 -18.84
C ASP A 443 1.44 -23.96 -17.79
N PHE A 444 0.36 -23.30 -17.34
CA PHE A 444 0.42 -22.12 -16.48
C PHE A 444 0.07 -22.44 -15.03
N ALA A 445 0.93 -21.99 -14.11
CA ALA A 445 1.00 -22.46 -12.73
C ALA A 445 1.33 -23.98 -12.69
N CYS A 446 2.37 -24.36 -13.44
CA CYS A 446 2.71 -25.75 -13.76
C CYS A 446 3.29 -26.55 -12.60
N CYS A 447 3.74 -25.90 -11.51
CA CYS A 447 4.44 -26.56 -10.40
C CYS A 447 5.64 -27.40 -10.91
N PHE A 448 5.53 -28.75 -10.92
CA PHE A 448 6.58 -29.67 -11.39
C PHE A 448 6.54 -29.95 -12.90
N GLY A 449 5.54 -29.43 -13.62
CA GLY A 449 5.39 -29.63 -15.07
C GLY A 449 4.89 -31.03 -15.45
N ASN A 450 4.18 -31.73 -14.57
CA ASN A 450 3.59 -33.04 -14.83
C ASN A 450 2.58 -33.00 -15.99
N ASP A 451 1.77 -31.94 -16.08
CA ASP A 451 0.75 -31.79 -17.10
C ASP A 451 1.37 -31.51 -18.49
N ALA A 452 2.38 -30.63 -18.56
CA ALA A 452 3.19 -30.45 -19.78
C ALA A 452 3.83 -31.76 -20.28
N ARG A 453 4.43 -32.54 -19.38
CA ARG A 453 5.06 -33.83 -19.73
C ARG A 453 4.05 -34.85 -20.20
N LYS A 454 2.87 -34.89 -19.58
CA LYS A 454 1.78 -35.78 -19.99
C LYS A 454 1.28 -35.44 -21.39
N ALA A 455 1.04 -34.17 -21.68
CA ALA A 455 0.64 -33.72 -23.02
C ALA A 455 1.67 -34.11 -24.10
N ILE A 456 2.97 -33.93 -23.81
CA ILE A 456 4.06 -34.30 -24.72
C ILE A 456 4.13 -35.82 -24.92
N ALA A 457 4.04 -36.60 -23.84
CA ALA A 457 4.05 -38.06 -23.92
C ALA A 457 2.87 -38.61 -24.75
N ASP A 458 1.73 -37.92 -24.75
CA ASP A 458 0.55 -38.28 -25.54
C ASP A 458 0.58 -37.69 -26.98
N GLY A 459 1.68 -37.02 -27.36
CA GLY A 459 1.95 -36.61 -28.74
C GLY A 459 1.78 -35.12 -29.04
N TYR A 460 1.72 -34.24 -28.03
CA TYR A 460 1.83 -32.79 -28.28
C TYR A 460 3.27 -32.40 -28.65
N PRO A 461 3.50 -31.60 -29.70
CA PRO A 461 4.86 -31.26 -30.12
C PRO A 461 5.62 -30.45 -29.04
N MET A 462 6.72 -31.02 -28.54
CA MET A 462 7.48 -30.47 -27.41
C MET A 462 8.01 -29.06 -27.69
N GLU A 463 8.43 -28.79 -28.93
CA GLU A 463 8.94 -27.49 -29.39
C GLU A 463 7.90 -26.36 -29.34
N ASN A 464 6.62 -26.71 -29.18
CA ASN A 464 5.52 -25.76 -29.07
C ASN A 464 5.05 -25.57 -27.61
N VAL A 465 5.68 -26.23 -26.63
CA VAL A 465 5.29 -26.17 -25.22
C VAL A 465 6.12 -25.14 -24.48
N ILE A 466 5.50 -24.41 -23.55
CA ILE A 466 6.16 -23.53 -22.59
C ILE A 466 5.53 -23.71 -21.21
N ALA A 467 6.34 -23.64 -20.16
CA ALA A 467 5.89 -23.75 -18.78
C ALA A 467 6.06 -22.42 -18.05
N SER A 468 5.16 -22.10 -17.11
CA SER A 468 5.29 -20.92 -16.27
C SER A 468 4.75 -21.18 -14.87
N ASP A 469 5.52 -20.77 -13.87
CA ASP A 469 5.13 -20.77 -12.46
C ASP A 469 5.80 -19.59 -11.74
N ILE A 470 5.31 -19.24 -10.55
CA ILE A 470 5.94 -18.22 -9.70
C ILE A 470 7.19 -18.78 -9.00
N GLU A 471 7.23 -20.07 -8.69
CA GLU A 471 8.32 -20.73 -7.98
C GLU A 471 9.20 -21.56 -8.91
N LYS A 472 10.33 -20.99 -9.37
CA LYS A 472 11.33 -21.71 -10.18
C LYS A 472 11.84 -23.03 -9.57
N PRO A 473 12.05 -23.17 -8.24
CA PRO A 473 12.54 -24.42 -7.67
C PRO A 473 11.63 -25.63 -7.91
N PHE A 474 10.32 -25.45 -8.09
CA PHE A 474 9.42 -26.58 -8.42
C PHE A 474 9.67 -27.12 -9.83
N TRP A 475 10.04 -26.26 -10.78
CA TRP A 475 10.42 -26.70 -12.11
C TRP A 475 11.71 -27.55 -12.09
N GLU A 476 12.71 -27.12 -11.30
CA GLU A 476 13.96 -27.84 -11.10
C GLU A 476 13.72 -29.20 -10.38
N LEU A 477 12.83 -29.22 -9.40
CA LEU A 477 12.35 -30.46 -8.77
C LEU A 477 11.57 -31.35 -9.74
N GLY A 478 10.87 -30.78 -10.72
CA GLY A 478 10.25 -31.50 -11.82
C GLY A 478 11.28 -32.29 -12.64
N HIS A 479 12.40 -31.67 -13.00
CA HIS A 479 13.50 -32.38 -13.67
C HIS A 479 13.99 -33.58 -12.85
N ARG A 480 14.13 -33.41 -11.53
CA ARG A 480 14.52 -34.50 -10.61
C ARG A 480 13.45 -35.58 -10.49
N LEU A 481 12.18 -35.21 -10.34
CA LEU A 481 11.05 -36.13 -10.26
C LEU A 481 11.02 -37.07 -11.46
N PHE A 482 11.19 -36.53 -12.67
CA PHE A 482 11.12 -37.28 -13.92
C PHE A 482 12.48 -37.77 -14.42
N LYS A 483 13.56 -37.62 -13.64
CA LYS A 483 14.95 -37.96 -14.02
C LYS A 483 15.34 -37.43 -15.41
N SER A 484 14.93 -36.20 -15.70
CA SER A 484 15.23 -35.48 -16.93
C SER A 484 16.18 -34.32 -16.67
N THR A 485 16.74 -33.77 -17.74
CA THR A 485 17.60 -32.58 -17.72
C THR A 485 17.07 -31.55 -18.71
N PRO A 486 17.55 -30.30 -18.68
CA PRO A 486 17.21 -29.31 -19.70
C PRO A 486 17.54 -29.77 -21.14
N GLU A 487 18.48 -30.69 -21.32
CA GLU A 487 18.85 -31.26 -22.62
C GLU A 487 17.87 -32.36 -23.07
N THR A 488 17.41 -33.21 -22.16
CA THR A 488 16.45 -34.29 -22.48
C THR A 488 14.99 -33.83 -22.48
N PHE A 489 14.71 -32.71 -21.82
CA PHE A 489 13.39 -32.07 -21.79
C PHE A 489 13.54 -30.54 -21.94
N PRO A 490 13.84 -30.05 -23.16
CA PRO A 490 14.14 -28.64 -23.45
C PRO A 490 12.89 -27.73 -23.53
N VAL A 491 11.90 -27.97 -22.66
CA VAL A 491 10.74 -27.08 -22.55
C VAL A 491 11.15 -25.80 -21.81
N PRO A 492 10.98 -24.61 -22.41
CA PRO A 492 11.31 -23.35 -21.74
C PRO A 492 10.42 -23.11 -20.53
N PHE A 493 11.01 -22.55 -19.48
CA PHE A 493 10.32 -22.16 -18.26
C PHE A 493 10.45 -20.65 -18.03
N VAL A 494 9.32 -19.97 -17.88
CA VAL A 494 9.26 -18.53 -17.59
C VAL A 494 8.74 -18.32 -16.18
N GLN A 495 9.63 -17.93 -15.28
CA GLN A 495 9.24 -17.57 -13.92
C GLN A 495 8.47 -16.25 -13.92
N GLY A 496 7.30 -16.20 -13.27
CA GLY A 496 6.67 -14.91 -13.02
C GLY A 496 5.28 -14.97 -12.39
N ASN A 497 4.85 -13.82 -11.89
CA ASN A 497 3.55 -13.63 -11.27
C ASN A 497 2.54 -13.14 -12.31
N VAL A 498 1.36 -13.78 -12.41
CA VAL A 498 0.29 -13.39 -13.36
C VAL A 498 -0.12 -11.91 -13.24
N PHE A 499 0.05 -11.33 -12.05
CA PHE A 499 -0.35 -9.96 -11.73
C PHE A 499 0.79 -8.94 -11.93
N ASP A 500 2.01 -9.40 -12.24
CA ASP A 500 3.13 -8.50 -12.54
C ASP A 500 3.05 -8.05 -14.01
N PRO A 501 2.88 -6.75 -14.30
CA PRO A 501 2.85 -6.24 -15.66
C PRO A 501 4.18 -6.45 -16.43
N LYS A 502 5.28 -6.74 -15.74
CA LYS A 502 6.56 -7.12 -16.38
C LYS A 502 6.53 -8.56 -16.88
N HIS A 503 5.71 -9.42 -16.27
CA HIS A 503 5.49 -10.81 -16.71
C HIS A 503 4.46 -10.88 -17.83
N ILE A 504 3.27 -10.30 -17.61
CA ILE A 504 2.21 -10.16 -18.62
C ILE A 504 1.75 -8.69 -18.64
N ALA A 505 2.14 -7.95 -19.66
CA ALA A 505 1.72 -6.56 -19.81
C ALA A 505 0.19 -6.47 -19.97
N PRO A 506 -0.48 -5.44 -19.43
CA PRO A 506 -1.92 -5.29 -19.59
C PRO A 506 -2.31 -5.13 -21.07
N ALA A 507 -3.11 -6.06 -21.59
CA ALA A 507 -3.67 -6.01 -22.94
C ALA A 507 -5.08 -6.60 -22.95
N ALA A 508 -5.91 -6.14 -23.89
CA ALA A 508 -7.22 -6.73 -24.14
C ALA A 508 -7.06 -8.06 -24.92
N PRO A 509 -8.06 -8.96 -24.87
CA PRO A 509 -8.06 -10.14 -25.73
C PRO A 509 -8.02 -9.74 -27.21
N HIS A 510 -7.24 -10.47 -27.99
CA HIS A 510 -7.14 -10.24 -29.43
C HIS A 510 -8.36 -10.82 -30.14
N TYR A 511 -8.83 -10.17 -31.20
CA TYR A 511 -9.89 -10.68 -32.09
C TYR A 511 -9.44 -10.80 -33.56
N SER A 512 -8.22 -10.35 -33.85
CA SER A 512 -7.53 -10.55 -35.11
C SER A 512 -6.11 -11.04 -34.83
N PRO A 513 -5.56 -11.94 -35.68
CA PRO A 513 -4.21 -12.46 -35.49
C PRO A 513 -3.17 -11.33 -35.35
N PRO A 514 -2.20 -11.44 -34.44
CA PRO A 514 -1.14 -10.45 -34.30
C PRO A 514 -0.35 -10.27 -35.61
N THR A 515 0.08 -9.04 -35.89
CA THR A 515 0.98 -8.74 -37.02
C THR A 515 2.44 -9.09 -36.72
N THR A 516 2.77 -9.36 -35.46
CA THR A 516 4.09 -9.78 -35.02
C THR A 516 4.37 -11.24 -35.40
N PRO A 517 5.63 -11.60 -35.71
CA PRO A 517 5.98 -12.99 -35.98
C PRO A 517 5.82 -13.84 -34.72
N ARG A 518 5.68 -15.16 -34.92
CA ARG A 518 5.64 -16.14 -33.83
C ARG A 518 6.86 -15.97 -32.91
N PRO A 519 6.67 -15.78 -31.60
CA PRO A 519 7.79 -15.66 -30.66
C PRO A 519 8.60 -16.96 -30.56
N THR A 520 9.93 -16.81 -30.44
CA THR A 520 10.82 -17.93 -30.15
C THR A 520 10.76 -18.25 -28.66
N LEU A 521 10.25 -19.44 -28.30
CA LEU A 521 9.91 -19.76 -26.91
C LEU A 521 11.13 -19.85 -25.97
N SER A 522 12.28 -20.32 -26.49
CA SER A 522 13.49 -20.56 -25.69
C SER A 522 14.18 -19.30 -25.15
N VAL A 523 13.90 -18.12 -25.72
CA VAL A 523 14.52 -16.84 -25.33
C VAL A 523 13.60 -15.96 -24.49
N LEU A 524 12.40 -16.42 -24.16
CA LEU A 524 11.41 -15.63 -23.43
C LEU A 524 11.79 -15.49 -21.96
N THR A 525 11.82 -14.25 -21.47
CA THR A 525 11.96 -13.91 -20.05
C THR A 525 10.65 -13.45 -19.42
N SER A 526 9.60 -13.25 -20.23
CA SER A 526 8.25 -12.91 -19.81
C SER A 526 7.24 -13.49 -20.80
N LEU A 527 5.96 -13.54 -20.42
CA LEU A 527 4.89 -14.05 -21.28
C LEU A 527 4.27 -12.98 -22.19
N THR A 528 4.62 -11.71 -21.99
CA THR A 528 4.10 -10.58 -22.80
C THR A 528 4.26 -10.77 -24.31
N PRO A 529 5.40 -11.27 -24.84
CA PRO A 529 5.54 -11.49 -26.28
C PRO A 529 4.54 -12.52 -26.86
N LEU A 530 3.94 -13.36 -26.02
CA LEU A 530 2.97 -14.38 -26.44
C LEU A 530 1.54 -13.84 -26.61
N GLN A 531 1.31 -12.55 -26.41
CA GLN A 531 -0.02 -11.94 -26.58
C GLN A 531 -0.63 -12.20 -27.97
N GLY A 532 -1.80 -12.84 -27.98
CA GLY A 532 -2.50 -13.28 -29.18
C GLY A 532 -1.88 -14.45 -29.95
N HIS A 533 -0.81 -15.09 -29.43
CA HIS A 533 -0.09 -16.19 -30.10
C HIS A 533 -0.38 -17.56 -29.51
N VAL A 534 -0.88 -17.65 -28.28
CA VAL A 534 -1.04 -18.94 -27.57
C VAL A 534 -2.29 -19.66 -28.05
N SER A 535 -2.13 -20.88 -28.58
CA SER A 535 -3.28 -21.68 -29.03
C SER A 535 -3.98 -22.38 -27.87
N VAL A 536 -3.24 -22.83 -26.85
CA VAL A 536 -3.80 -23.56 -25.72
C VAL A 536 -3.19 -23.08 -24.40
N ILE A 537 -4.04 -22.77 -23.42
CA ILE A 537 -3.64 -22.43 -22.06
C ILE A 537 -4.26 -23.46 -21.11
N HIS A 538 -3.43 -24.26 -20.44
CA HIS A 538 -3.88 -25.09 -19.33
C HIS A 538 -3.58 -24.37 -18.00
N THR A 539 -4.56 -24.31 -17.11
CA THR A 539 -4.32 -23.84 -15.73
C THR A 539 -5.27 -24.50 -14.73
N SER A 540 -4.71 -25.33 -13.85
CA SER A 540 -5.46 -26.09 -12.85
C SER A 540 -5.02 -25.74 -11.44
N ALA A 541 -5.94 -25.86 -10.48
CA ALA A 541 -5.74 -25.49 -9.07
C ALA A 541 -5.25 -24.03 -8.85
N PHE A 542 -5.58 -23.12 -9.77
CA PHE A 542 -5.06 -21.76 -9.78
C PHE A 542 -6.08 -20.69 -9.35
N PHE A 543 -7.21 -20.55 -10.07
CA PHE A 543 -8.16 -19.46 -9.84
C PHE A 543 -8.74 -19.41 -8.42
N HIS A 544 -9.02 -20.58 -7.82
CA HIS A 544 -9.56 -20.67 -6.47
C HIS A 544 -8.63 -20.16 -5.35
N LEU A 545 -7.39 -19.78 -5.68
CA LEU A 545 -6.45 -19.14 -4.75
C LEU A 545 -6.79 -17.67 -4.49
N PHE A 546 -7.64 -17.06 -5.32
CA PHE A 546 -7.91 -15.62 -5.30
C PHE A 546 -9.36 -15.30 -4.94
N ASP A 547 -9.59 -14.05 -4.56
CA ASP A 547 -10.91 -13.45 -4.47
C ASP A 547 -11.50 -13.18 -5.87
N LYS A 548 -12.72 -12.62 -5.91
CA LYS A 548 -13.45 -12.40 -7.16
C LYS A 548 -12.65 -11.54 -8.14
N ASP A 549 -12.12 -10.42 -7.67
CA ASP A 549 -11.42 -9.45 -8.51
C ASP A 549 -10.06 -9.99 -8.98
N GLY A 550 -9.34 -10.72 -8.13
CA GLY A 550 -8.11 -11.41 -8.50
C GLY A 550 -8.33 -12.48 -9.58
N GLN A 551 -9.43 -13.24 -9.51
CA GLN A 551 -9.78 -14.19 -10.56
C GLN A 551 -10.09 -13.51 -11.89
N ILE A 552 -10.83 -12.39 -11.88
CA ILE A 552 -11.12 -11.60 -13.08
C ILE A 552 -9.83 -11.03 -13.69
N ALA A 553 -8.93 -10.50 -12.86
CA ALA A 553 -7.66 -9.94 -13.32
C ALA A 553 -6.76 -11.01 -13.94
N ALA A 554 -6.63 -12.17 -13.29
CA ALA A 554 -5.87 -13.30 -13.83
C ALA A 554 -6.49 -13.82 -15.14
N ALA A 555 -7.83 -13.89 -15.21
CA ALA A 555 -8.54 -14.30 -16.42
C ALA A 555 -8.27 -13.34 -17.58
N ARG A 556 -8.26 -12.02 -17.35
CA ARG A 556 -7.91 -11.02 -18.38
C ARG A 556 -6.46 -11.15 -18.85
N ALA A 557 -5.51 -11.34 -17.93
CA ALA A 557 -4.11 -11.51 -18.27
C ALA A 557 -3.89 -12.74 -19.16
N LEU A 558 -4.46 -13.89 -18.78
CA LEU A 558 -4.36 -15.12 -19.58
C LEU A 558 -5.13 -15.01 -20.90
N ALA A 559 -6.31 -14.37 -20.91
CA ALA A 559 -7.08 -14.13 -22.14
C ALA A 559 -6.31 -13.28 -23.17
N SER A 560 -5.45 -12.36 -22.72
CA SER A 560 -4.61 -11.56 -23.61
C SER A 560 -3.58 -12.41 -24.39
N LEU A 561 -3.15 -13.54 -23.82
CA LEU A 561 -2.22 -14.48 -24.46
C LEU A 561 -2.92 -15.33 -25.53
N LEU A 562 -4.22 -15.57 -25.37
CA LEU A 562 -4.97 -16.50 -26.18
C LEU A 562 -5.16 -16.00 -27.62
N SER A 563 -4.74 -16.84 -28.57
CA SER A 563 -4.91 -16.63 -30.00
C SER A 563 -6.39 -16.43 -30.35
N PRO A 564 -6.71 -15.53 -31.29
CA PRO A 564 -8.08 -15.32 -31.77
C PRO A 564 -8.57 -16.42 -32.71
N LEU A 565 -7.70 -17.33 -33.16
CA LEU A 565 -8.06 -18.36 -34.14
C LEU A 565 -9.10 -19.33 -33.54
N PRO A 566 -10.10 -19.78 -34.34
CA PRO A 566 -11.10 -20.75 -33.90
C PRO A 566 -10.46 -22.01 -33.30
N GLY A 567 -11.05 -22.56 -32.24
CA GLY A 567 -10.51 -23.73 -31.54
C GLY A 567 -9.34 -23.45 -30.59
N SER A 568 -8.79 -22.22 -30.54
CA SER A 568 -7.86 -21.83 -29.47
C SER A 568 -8.61 -21.81 -28.14
N MET A 569 -8.00 -22.31 -27.06
CA MET A 569 -8.73 -22.56 -25.82
C MET A 569 -7.93 -22.29 -24.53
N ILE A 570 -8.65 -21.95 -23.47
CA ILE A 570 -8.16 -21.98 -22.10
C ILE A 570 -9.04 -22.92 -21.26
N PHE A 571 -8.43 -23.82 -20.50
CA PHE A 571 -9.17 -24.82 -19.73
C PHE A 571 -8.43 -25.26 -18.47
N GLY A 572 -9.16 -25.88 -17.56
CA GLY A 572 -8.59 -26.37 -16.32
C GLY A 572 -9.61 -26.85 -15.32
N THR A 573 -9.16 -27.08 -14.08
CA THR A 573 -10.05 -27.39 -12.97
C THR A 573 -9.65 -26.68 -11.69
N HIS A 574 -10.61 -26.27 -10.86
CA HIS A 574 -10.34 -25.71 -9.54
C HIS A 574 -11.52 -25.90 -8.57
N SER A 575 -11.30 -25.59 -7.29
CA SER A 575 -12.33 -25.68 -6.25
C SER A 575 -13.46 -24.69 -6.48
N SER A 576 -14.71 -25.15 -6.49
CA SER A 576 -15.87 -24.26 -6.54
C SER A 576 -17.08 -24.78 -5.76
N THR A 577 -18.21 -24.07 -5.83
CA THR A 577 -19.49 -24.34 -5.16
C THR A 577 -20.65 -24.18 -6.15
N ARG A 578 -21.83 -24.72 -5.80
CA ARG A 578 -23.05 -24.59 -6.63
C ARG A 578 -23.52 -23.14 -6.80
N VAL A 579 -23.28 -22.32 -5.78
CA VAL A 579 -23.66 -20.90 -5.75
C VAL A 579 -22.41 -20.07 -5.57
N SER A 580 -22.33 -18.93 -6.28
CA SER A 580 -21.19 -18.03 -6.16
C SER A 580 -21.13 -17.37 -4.80
N GLY A 581 -19.93 -17.20 -4.24
CA GLY A 581 -19.80 -16.52 -2.96
C GLY A 581 -18.40 -16.47 -2.40
N ASN A 582 -18.25 -15.60 -1.41
CA ASN A 582 -17.04 -15.50 -0.60
C ASN A 582 -16.96 -16.67 0.37
N LYS A 583 -15.79 -17.26 0.50
CA LYS A 583 -15.48 -18.31 1.49
C LYS A 583 -14.18 -17.96 2.20
N VAL A 584 -14.14 -18.21 3.50
CA VAL A 584 -12.90 -18.11 4.28
C VAL A 584 -12.24 -19.47 4.27
N LEU A 585 -10.98 -19.54 3.85
CA LEU A 585 -10.16 -20.74 4.03
C LEU A 585 -9.66 -20.77 5.47
N THR A 586 -10.21 -21.65 6.29
CA THR A 586 -9.86 -21.84 7.72
C THR A 586 -8.35 -22.01 7.92
N VAL A 587 -7.68 -22.73 7.01
CA VAL A 587 -6.24 -23.05 7.05
C VAL A 587 -5.33 -21.86 6.69
N ARG A 588 -5.75 -20.99 5.76
CA ARG A 588 -4.93 -19.85 5.28
C ARG A 588 -5.38 -18.50 5.85
N LYS A 589 -6.50 -18.47 6.58
CA LYS A 589 -7.20 -17.25 7.04
C LYS A 589 -7.38 -16.22 5.91
N SER A 590 -7.50 -16.69 4.67
CA SER A 590 -7.66 -15.88 3.47
C SER A 590 -9.08 -16.03 2.91
N GLN A 591 -9.61 -14.94 2.36
CA GLN A 591 -10.90 -14.95 1.67
C GLN A 591 -10.68 -15.35 0.21
N ILE A 592 -11.40 -16.36 -0.24
CA ILE A 592 -11.44 -16.80 -1.64
C ILE A 592 -12.86 -16.61 -2.18
N TYR A 593 -12.99 -16.57 -3.50
CA TYR A 593 -14.29 -16.57 -4.18
C TYR A 593 -14.49 -17.87 -4.94
N CYS A 594 -15.66 -18.48 -4.82
CA CYS A 594 -16.05 -19.60 -5.66
C CYS A 594 -17.09 -19.10 -6.65
N PHE A 595 -16.89 -19.31 -7.95
CA PHE A 595 -17.91 -19.03 -8.97
C PHE A 595 -18.78 -20.25 -9.22
N SER A 596 -20.10 -20.09 -9.20
CA SER A 596 -21.00 -21.09 -9.77
C SER A 596 -20.64 -21.34 -11.25
N PRO A 597 -20.94 -22.53 -11.81
CA PRO A 597 -20.70 -22.77 -13.23
C PRO A 597 -21.35 -21.73 -14.15
N ALA A 598 -22.58 -21.30 -13.83
CA ALA A 598 -23.28 -20.29 -14.62
C ALA A 598 -22.57 -18.93 -14.57
N ASP A 599 -22.13 -18.49 -13.39
CA ASP A 599 -21.41 -17.21 -13.25
C ASP A 599 -20.00 -17.28 -13.85
N TRP A 600 -19.36 -18.45 -13.80
CA TRP A 600 -18.09 -18.70 -14.47
C TRP A 600 -18.23 -18.61 -15.99
N CYS A 601 -19.28 -19.20 -16.56
CA CYS A 601 -19.59 -19.06 -17.98
C CYS A 601 -19.84 -17.59 -18.36
N ALA A 602 -20.67 -16.88 -17.59
CA ALA A 602 -20.99 -15.47 -17.85
C ALA A 602 -19.77 -14.54 -17.69
N LEU A 603 -18.82 -14.88 -16.82
CA LEU A 603 -17.55 -14.16 -16.70
C LEU A 603 -16.76 -14.25 -18.01
N TRP A 604 -16.55 -15.46 -18.53
CA TRP A 604 -15.74 -15.64 -19.72
C TRP A 604 -16.45 -15.13 -20.99
N ASP A 605 -17.75 -15.39 -21.13
CA ASP A 605 -18.58 -14.94 -22.26
C ASP A 605 -19.38 -13.66 -21.92
N GLY A 606 -18.73 -12.50 -22.04
CA GLY A 606 -19.36 -11.18 -21.89
C GLY A 606 -18.60 -10.20 -21.00
N VAL A 607 -17.76 -10.67 -20.07
CA VAL A 607 -16.93 -9.80 -19.22
C VAL A 607 -15.45 -9.86 -19.60
N ILE A 608 -14.92 -11.04 -19.87
CA ILE A 608 -13.52 -11.22 -20.32
C ILE A 608 -13.46 -11.11 -21.83
N PHE A 609 -14.23 -11.91 -22.55
CA PHE A 609 -14.38 -11.83 -24.00
C PHE A 609 -15.68 -11.13 -24.38
N GLU A 610 -15.74 -10.62 -25.62
CA GLU A 610 -16.96 -10.09 -26.21
C GLU A 610 -18.04 -11.17 -26.25
N LYS A 611 -19.26 -10.79 -25.88
CA LYS A 611 -20.37 -11.73 -25.78
C LYS A 611 -20.61 -12.43 -27.12
N GLY A 612 -20.63 -13.76 -27.11
CA GLY A 612 -20.81 -14.61 -28.26
C GLY A 612 -19.52 -14.97 -29.00
N SER A 613 -18.36 -14.40 -28.65
CA SER A 613 -17.07 -14.68 -29.32
C SER A 613 -16.39 -15.98 -28.85
N VAL A 614 -16.84 -16.55 -27.73
CA VAL A 614 -16.33 -17.81 -27.17
C VAL A 614 -17.47 -18.77 -26.82
N THR A 615 -17.14 -20.05 -26.71
CA THR A 615 -17.99 -21.07 -26.11
C THR A 615 -17.39 -21.45 -24.76
N VAL A 616 -18.20 -21.47 -23.70
CA VAL A 616 -17.74 -21.76 -22.34
C VAL A 616 -18.52 -22.93 -21.76
N ASP A 617 -17.80 -23.99 -21.40
CA ASP A 617 -18.33 -25.15 -20.69
C ASP A 617 -17.82 -25.12 -19.25
N ALA A 618 -18.71 -25.31 -18.27
CA ALA A 618 -18.34 -25.44 -16.86
C ALA A 618 -19.27 -26.44 -16.16
N VAL A 619 -18.69 -27.45 -15.52
CA VAL A 619 -19.43 -28.53 -14.86
C VAL A 619 -18.83 -28.78 -13.48
N LEU A 620 -19.68 -28.99 -12.47
CA LEU A 620 -19.27 -29.44 -11.15
C LEU A 620 -19.26 -30.96 -11.10
N GLU A 621 -18.14 -31.54 -10.70
CA GLU A 621 -18.06 -32.95 -10.39
C GLU A 621 -17.99 -33.18 -8.88
N GLU A 622 -18.87 -34.06 -8.39
CA GLU A 622 -18.72 -34.70 -7.09
C GLU A 622 -17.84 -35.93 -7.26
N LYS A 623 -16.63 -35.93 -6.70
CA LYS A 623 -16.00 -37.10 -6.04
C LYS A 623 -14.51 -36.93 -5.78
N ASN A 624 -14.12 -37.72 -4.78
CA ASN A 624 -12.84 -38.32 -4.38
C ASN A 624 -11.54 -37.57 -4.65
N ASP A 625 -10.83 -37.34 -3.55
CA ASP A 625 -9.57 -36.63 -3.32
C ASP A 625 -8.38 -37.01 -4.23
N ALA A 626 -8.53 -37.95 -5.17
CA ALA A 626 -7.45 -38.43 -6.04
C ALA A 626 -6.75 -37.30 -6.81
N TRP A 627 -7.49 -36.33 -7.35
CA TRP A 627 -6.94 -35.21 -8.15
C TRP A 627 -6.26 -34.12 -7.31
N ARG A 628 -6.50 -34.08 -6.00
CA ARG A 628 -6.04 -33.01 -5.08
C ARG A 628 -4.96 -33.50 -4.12
N GLY A 629 -4.62 -34.79 -4.24
CA GLY A 629 -3.79 -35.56 -3.34
C GLY A 629 -4.64 -36.34 -2.33
N ARG A 630 -4.26 -37.60 -2.07
CA ARG A 630 -5.04 -38.56 -1.26
C ARG A 630 -4.99 -38.22 0.23
N GLY A 631 -6.04 -38.57 0.98
CA GLY A 631 -6.20 -38.29 2.42
C GLY A 631 -6.67 -36.88 2.75
N PHE A 632 -7.32 -36.22 1.80
CA PHE A 632 -7.67 -34.81 1.88
C PHE A 632 -9.12 -34.58 2.36
N ALA A 633 -9.35 -34.42 3.67
CA ALA A 633 -10.56 -33.75 4.15
C ALA A 633 -10.34 -32.22 4.16
N TRP A 634 -10.89 -31.51 3.17
CA TRP A 634 -11.20 -30.07 3.33
C TRP A 634 -12.49 -29.98 4.15
N ASP A 635 -12.71 -28.89 4.90
CA ASP A 635 -13.99 -28.57 5.54
C ASP A 635 -15.13 -28.64 4.50
N SER A 636 -15.69 -29.83 4.28
CA SER A 636 -16.92 -30.03 3.55
C SER A 636 -18.00 -29.57 4.51
N GLY A 637 -18.44 -28.33 4.37
CA GLY A 637 -19.55 -27.85 5.17
C GLY A 637 -20.73 -28.81 5.00
N GLU A 638 -21.43 -29.08 6.10
CA GLU A 638 -22.48 -30.09 6.19
C GLU A 638 -23.71 -29.76 5.30
N ASP A 639 -23.82 -28.49 4.88
CA ASP A 639 -24.89 -28.00 4.00
C ASP A 639 -24.50 -28.07 2.50
N ALA A 640 -25.45 -28.48 1.65
CA ALA A 640 -25.35 -28.60 0.20
C ALA A 640 -24.91 -27.31 -0.51
N GLN A 641 -25.17 -26.13 0.08
CA GLN A 641 -24.68 -24.83 -0.44
C GLN A 641 -23.20 -24.55 -0.10
N THR A 642 -22.66 -25.22 0.91
CA THR A 642 -21.30 -25.03 1.41
C THR A 642 -20.34 -26.14 0.99
N LYS A 643 -20.87 -27.28 0.54
CA LYS A 643 -20.12 -28.39 -0.06
C LYS A 643 -19.29 -27.89 -1.25
N ARG A 644 -18.00 -28.27 -1.25
CA ARG A 644 -17.06 -27.94 -2.33
C ARG A 644 -17.05 -29.02 -3.39
N TYR A 645 -16.88 -28.59 -4.62
CA TYR A 645 -16.83 -29.40 -5.83
C TYR A 645 -15.52 -29.11 -6.59
N SER A 646 -15.17 -29.98 -7.54
CA SER A 646 -14.23 -29.59 -8.60
C SER A 646 -15.03 -29.06 -9.77
N MET A 647 -14.79 -27.81 -10.14
CA MET A 647 -15.31 -27.27 -11.39
C MET A 647 -14.33 -27.59 -12.49
N ILE A 648 -14.76 -28.37 -13.47
CA ILE A 648 -14.05 -28.59 -14.73
C ILE A 648 -14.62 -27.61 -15.74
N TRP A 649 -13.77 -26.88 -16.43
CA TRP A 649 -14.21 -25.83 -17.33
C TRP A 649 -13.28 -25.66 -18.53
N SER A 650 -13.83 -25.15 -19.63
CA SER A 650 -13.10 -24.76 -20.82
C SER A 650 -13.74 -23.57 -21.50
N VAL A 651 -12.92 -22.74 -22.13
CA VAL A 651 -13.32 -21.56 -22.93
C VAL A 651 -12.64 -21.70 -24.28
N LYS A 652 -13.42 -21.72 -25.36
CA LYS A 652 -12.94 -21.97 -26.73
C LYS A 652 -13.31 -20.81 -27.64
N ARG A 653 -12.39 -20.34 -28.48
CA ARG A 653 -12.66 -19.38 -29.56
C ARG A 653 -13.58 -20.01 -30.61
N LYS A 654 -14.59 -19.25 -31.04
CA LYS A 654 -15.46 -19.62 -32.15
C LYS A 654 -14.83 -19.35 -33.50
#